data_AF-A0AAD4I0V5-F1
#
_entry.id   AF-A0AAD4I0V5-F1
#
_cell.length_a   1.000
_cell.length_b   1.000
_cell.length_c   1.000
_cell.angle_alpha   90.00
_cell.angle_beta   90.00
_cell.angle_gamma   90.00
#
_symmetry.space_group_name_H-M   'P 1'
#
loop_
_entity.id
_entity.type
_entity.pdbx_description
1 polymer ?
#
loop_
_entity_poly.entity_id
_entity_poly.type
_entity_poly.pdbx_seq_one_letter_code
_entity_poly.pdbx_strand_id
1 'polypeptide(L)'
;MASTQPSGRDDFEVAVICALATEYNAVSLLFDEFWDHEGDKYGRTSGDPNYYTTGRIGKYNVVLALLPRMGTIDAASAAASMRSSYHALKLALIVGVCGAVPQGEHEVLLGDVIISKSVVQYDFGRQYSDQFVRKDTIGDNLGRPNKDIRSLLTWFETDRGIETLERRTADFLEQLQANATKIKRTGKHKYRYPGAAQDQLFRADYRHKHHGEVACICRDCFDDSDPVCDVALDSLCDDIGCDLNQLVVRDRLYEKRQLERDDSAAAQAPALYLGAVASGNMVIKSAAHRDKIAAKERVIAFEMEGAGIWDEVPCILVKGVCDYADSHKHKGWQDFAAATAAAAAKAILERYIQTDKPSRAPSNNPLHFPDYPQFSGFMKPCRVEGEVPNLEVYGEIPPEIDGTFYRVMPDPQFVPFIENDPWFNGDGNISAFTIKDGRVSFRQRYVRTEKFTREREAQRALLGKYRNKYTDAVEFQIRTTANTNVVHFNGKLLALKEDAPPYALDPETLETHGLYTFDGQLPSLTFTAHPKADPKTGELTCFGYEAKGDGTPDVCYYRIAPDGKFQEVVWLTAPVVAMIHDFAVTENWVLFPLIPLLCDVERLKQGGEHWQWSPETPFYLGVLPRWGAKPTDVKWFRYRNSFPGHTSNAYEDESGNIVLDLALSDKNVFFWWPDAQGNAPEPSTIHSQLTRFTLDPTSTDLDLAEPEVLQPASSEFYRVDDRFASQPYRHCFFDMLDPALGTDFPAIAPNLGGGYPLYNALGHLDLATRKTEVYFPGRTHMVQEPVFIPRHGSTEEGDGYLLVLVNNYAAMSSELHLVDTRDFTKPKAVIMLPVRLRHGLHGNWVDSKVKSGAATA
;
A
#
# COMPACT_ATOMS: atom_id res chain seq x y z
N MET A 1 4.32 -28.79 22.49
CA MET A 1 5.41 -27.91 22.97
C MET A 1 4.77 -26.93 23.95
N ALA A 2 5.36 -26.71 25.13
CA ALA A 2 4.85 -25.66 26.03
C ALA A 2 4.95 -24.32 25.29
N SER A 3 3.83 -23.62 25.07
CA SER A 3 3.89 -22.32 24.40
C SER A 3 4.59 -21.34 25.34
N THR A 4 5.69 -20.77 24.89
CA THR A 4 6.39 -19.69 25.60
C THR A 4 5.48 -18.46 25.67
N GLN A 5 5.46 -17.81 26.83
CA GLN A 5 4.80 -16.52 27.04
C GLN A 5 5.18 -15.54 25.90
N PRO A 6 4.22 -14.78 25.33
CA PRO A 6 4.49 -13.86 24.24
C PRO A 6 5.49 -12.78 24.63
N SER A 7 6.38 -12.41 23.70
CA SER A 7 7.43 -11.41 23.93
C SER A 7 6.97 -9.98 23.65
N GLY A 8 5.85 -9.80 22.95
CA GLY A 8 5.26 -8.49 22.67
C GLY A 8 3.86 -8.58 22.09
N ARG A 9 3.26 -7.40 21.81
CA ARG A 9 1.89 -7.27 21.29
C ARG A 9 1.67 -7.96 19.93
N ASP A 10 2.73 -8.11 19.13
CA ASP A 10 2.67 -8.78 17.83
C ASP A 10 2.56 -10.31 17.90
N ASP A 11 2.65 -10.91 19.10
CA ASP A 11 2.44 -12.35 19.27
C ASP A 11 0.96 -12.73 19.46
N PHE A 12 0.07 -11.74 19.53
CA PHE A 12 -1.37 -11.90 19.68
C PHE A 12 -2.04 -11.83 18.31
N GLU A 13 -2.47 -12.99 17.81
CA GLU A 13 -3.16 -13.10 16.51
C GLU A 13 -4.69 -13.17 16.66
N VAL A 14 -5.17 -13.32 17.90
CA VAL A 14 -6.59 -13.48 18.21
C VAL A 14 -7.03 -12.42 19.21
N ALA A 15 -8.13 -11.75 18.90
CA ALA A 15 -8.85 -10.88 19.79
C ALA A 15 -10.18 -11.52 20.21
N VAL A 16 -10.61 -11.25 21.43
CA VAL A 16 -11.98 -11.50 21.89
C VAL A 16 -12.56 -10.20 22.40
N ILE A 17 -13.76 -9.84 21.93
CA ILE A 17 -14.45 -8.61 22.31
C ILE A 17 -15.79 -8.98 22.91
N CYS A 18 -16.06 -8.48 24.10
CA CYS A 18 -17.29 -8.68 24.84
C CYS A 18 -17.95 -7.34 25.15
N ALA A 19 -19.28 -7.27 25.10
CA ALA A 19 -20.02 -6.03 25.34
C ALA A 19 -20.47 -5.90 26.80
N LEU A 20 -20.68 -7.03 27.47
CA LEU A 20 -21.15 -7.10 28.86
C LEU A 20 -20.12 -7.76 29.77
N ALA A 21 -20.08 -7.31 31.02
CA ALA A 21 -19.21 -7.90 32.03
C ALA A 21 -19.49 -9.40 32.25
N THR A 22 -20.72 -9.87 32.07
CA THR A 22 -21.02 -11.30 32.22
C THR A 22 -20.40 -12.15 31.10
N GLU A 23 -20.36 -11.62 29.87
CA GLU A 23 -19.72 -12.25 28.71
C GLU A 23 -18.20 -12.28 28.89
N TYR A 24 -17.61 -11.15 29.27
CA TYR A 24 -16.18 -11.05 29.57
C TYR A 24 -15.74 -12.04 30.64
N ASN A 25 -16.53 -12.15 31.73
CA ASN A 25 -16.25 -13.08 32.81
C ASN A 25 -16.39 -14.54 32.34
N ALA A 26 -17.36 -14.86 31.47
CA ALA A 26 -17.52 -16.19 30.91
C ALA A 26 -16.30 -16.58 30.04
N VAL A 27 -15.85 -15.69 29.16
CA VAL A 27 -14.63 -15.91 28.35
C VAL A 27 -13.39 -16.06 29.24
N SER A 28 -13.24 -15.20 30.25
CA SER A 28 -12.09 -15.24 31.17
C SER A 28 -11.95 -16.59 31.89
N LEU A 29 -13.07 -17.27 32.20
CA LEU A 29 -13.07 -18.59 32.84
C LEU A 29 -12.52 -19.72 31.97
N LEU A 30 -12.35 -19.47 30.67
CA LEU A 30 -11.87 -20.43 29.67
C LEU A 30 -10.44 -20.17 29.21
N PHE A 31 -9.78 -19.12 29.70
CA PHE A 31 -8.34 -18.94 29.55
C PHE A 31 -7.59 -20.09 30.22
N ASP A 32 -6.61 -20.63 29.51
CA ASP A 32 -5.74 -21.68 30.03
C ASP A 32 -4.62 -21.06 30.90
N GLU A 33 -4.16 -19.85 30.54
CA GLU A 33 -3.16 -19.04 31.26
C GLU A 33 -3.46 -17.55 31.03
N PHE A 34 -3.13 -16.70 32.00
CA PHE A 34 -3.10 -15.25 31.80
C PHE A 34 -1.66 -14.74 31.81
N TRP A 35 -1.40 -13.73 30.99
CA TRP A 35 -0.09 -13.11 30.84
C TRP A 35 0.05 -11.80 31.63
N ASP A 36 -1.06 -11.27 32.13
CA ASP A 36 -1.17 -9.99 32.85
C ASP A 36 -1.35 -10.14 34.38
N HIS A 37 -1.16 -11.34 34.94
CA HIS A 37 -1.33 -11.61 36.38
C HIS A 37 -0.49 -10.69 37.29
N GLU A 38 0.68 -10.24 36.83
CA GLU A 38 1.59 -9.35 37.56
C GLU A 38 1.48 -7.88 37.13
N GLY A 39 0.44 -7.53 36.37
CA GLY A 39 0.24 -6.22 35.74
C GLY A 39 0.38 -6.29 34.21
N ASP A 40 -0.04 -5.20 33.55
CA ASP A 40 0.00 -5.10 32.09
C ASP A 40 1.45 -4.92 31.59
N LYS A 41 2.04 -6.01 31.11
CA LYS A 41 3.39 -6.06 30.53
C LYS A 41 3.42 -5.64 29.06
N TYR A 42 2.28 -5.66 28.37
CA TYR A 42 2.22 -5.47 26.91
C TYR A 42 1.81 -4.04 26.55
N GLY A 43 1.04 -3.39 27.40
CA GLY A 43 0.60 -2.02 27.22
C GLY A 43 -0.34 -1.86 26.03
N ARG A 44 -0.50 -0.61 25.60
CA ARG A 44 -1.30 -0.20 24.45
C ARG A 44 -0.68 1.01 23.79
N THR A 45 -1.02 1.26 22.53
CA THR A 45 -0.52 2.39 21.75
C THR A 45 -1.02 3.72 22.35
N SER A 46 -0.25 4.80 22.19
CA SER A 46 -0.67 6.14 22.62
C SER A 46 -2.00 6.52 21.99
N GLY A 47 -2.96 6.96 22.81
CA GLY A 47 -4.31 7.31 22.36
C GLY A 47 -5.32 6.15 22.39
N ASP A 48 -4.89 4.90 22.65
CA ASP A 48 -5.81 3.78 22.87
C ASP A 48 -6.43 3.85 24.28
N PRO A 49 -7.77 4.02 24.41
CA PRO A 49 -8.44 4.12 25.70
C PRO A 49 -8.80 2.75 26.30
N ASN A 50 -8.73 1.66 25.55
CA ASN A 50 -9.29 0.35 25.93
C ASN A 50 -8.46 -0.38 26.99
N TYR A 51 -9.14 -1.02 27.93
CA TYR A 51 -8.49 -1.94 28.88
C TYR A 51 -8.44 -3.34 28.30
N TYR A 52 -7.27 -3.98 28.36
CA TYR A 52 -7.05 -5.32 27.82
C TYR A 52 -6.68 -6.31 28.92
N THR A 53 -7.20 -7.53 28.78
CA THR A 53 -6.66 -8.70 29.45
C THR A 53 -5.96 -9.60 28.45
N THR A 54 -4.79 -10.09 28.81
CA THR A 54 -3.96 -10.90 27.92
C THR A 54 -3.74 -12.29 28.48
N GLY A 55 -3.76 -13.29 27.62
CA GLY A 55 -3.57 -14.68 28.04
C GLY A 55 -3.58 -15.65 26.88
N ARG A 56 -3.85 -16.92 27.17
CA ARG A 56 -3.84 -18.01 26.21
C ARG A 56 -5.15 -18.79 26.23
N ILE A 57 -5.67 -19.07 25.05
CA ILE A 57 -6.74 -20.04 24.82
C ILE A 57 -6.26 -21.04 23.77
N GLY A 58 -6.12 -22.30 24.17
CA GLY A 58 -5.55 -23.37 23.35
C GLY A 58 -4.12 -23.05 22.92
N LYS A 59 -3.94 -22.95 21.60
CA LYS A 59 -2.65 -22.65 20.94
C LYS A 59 -2.44 -21.16 20.62
N TYR A 60 -3.39 -20.29 20.97
CA TYR A 60 -3.36 -18.87 20.63
C TYR A 60 -3.13 -17.98 21.84
N ASN A 61 -2.28 -16.96 21.67
CA ASN A 61 -2.29 -15.81 22.55
C ASN A 61 -3.49 -14.94 22.19
N VAL A 62 -4.29 -14.61 23.19
CA VAL A 62 -5.55 -13.90 23.06
C VAL A 62 -5.49 -12.59 23.82
N VAL A 63 -5.90 -11.51 23.17
CA VAL A 63 -6.22 -10.23 23.81
C VAL A 63 -7.74 -10.13 23.97
N LEU A 64 -8.20 -9.93 25.20
CA LEU A 64 -9.61 -9.80 25.57
C LEU A 64 -9.92 -8.34 25.91
N ALA A 65 -10.98 -7.78 25.34
CA ALA A 65 -11.50 -6.46 25.69
C ALA A 65 -12.97 -6.51 26.12
N LEU A 66 -13.31 -5.66 27.09
CA LEU A 66 -14.67 -5.33 27.47
C LEU A 66 -15.01 -3.93 26.93
N LEU A 67 -16.08 -3.83 26.15
CA LEU A 67 -16.55 -2.53 25.67
C LEU A 67 -17.04 -1.66 26.83
N PRO A 68 -16.84 -0.33 26.77
CA PRO A 68 -17.37 0.57 27.79
C PRO A 68 -18.90 0.61 27.78
N ARG A 69 -19.54 0.42 26.63
CA ARG A 69 -20.98 0.27 26.43
C ARG A 69 -21.27 -0.62 25.21
N MET A 70 -22.48 -1.18 25.17
CA MET A 70 -23.02 -1.87 23.99
C MET A 70 -23.29 -0.88 22.84
N GLY A 71 -23.30 -1.39 21.61
CA GLY A 71 -23.61 -0.62 20.41
C GLY A 71 -22.44 -0.49 19.43
N THR A 72 -22.76 -0.15 18.18
CA THR A 72 -21.80 -0.22 17.06
C THR A 72 -20.68 0.81 17.14
N ILE A 73 -20.92 1.97 17.75
CA ILE A 73 -19.93 3.06 17.87
C ILE A 73 -18.79 2.67 18.81
N ASP A 74 -19.14 2.25 20.03
CA ASP A 74 -18.16 1.84 21.03
C ASP A 74 -17.42 0.56 20.57
N ALA A 75 -18.13 -0.34 19.88
CA ALA A 75 -17.55 -1.54 19.27
C ALA A 75 -16.53 -1.20 18.17
N ALA A 76 -16.86 -0.30 17.23
CA ALA A 76 -15.96 0.15 16.17
C ALA A 76 -14.73 0.86 16.73
N SER A 77 -14.92 1.80 17.67
CA SER A 77 -13.82 2.51 18.33
C SER A 77 -12.88 1.55 19.05
N ALA A 78 -13.43 0.57 19.78
CA ALA A 78 -12.63 -0.40 20.49
C ALA A 78 -11.82 -1.29 19.53
N ALA A 79 -12.45 -1.78 18.46
CA ALA A 79 -11.78 -2.60 17.46
C ALA A 79 -10.68 -1.83 16.70
N ALA A 80 -10.94 -0.58 16.31
CA ALA A 80 -9.96 0.28 15.64
C ALA A 80 -8.74 0.53 16.53
N SER A 81 -8.94 0.89 17.81
CA SER A 81 -7.84 1.08 18.77
C SER A 81 -7.10 -0.23 19.06
N MET A 82 -7.83 -1.35 19.17
CA MET A 82 -7.22 -2.66 19.38
C MET A 82 -6.33 -3.08 18.21
N ARG A 83 -6.77 -2.85 16.96
CA ARG A 83 -5.94 -3.05 15.74
C ARG A 83 -4.68 -2.17 15.76
N SER A 84 -4.78 -0.95 16.30
CA SER A 84 -3.63 -0.05 16.48
C SER A 84 -2.71 -0.44 17.65
N SER A 85 -3.17 -1.26 18.59
CA SER A 85 -2.34 -1.74 19.71
C SER A 85 -1.76 -3.12 19.47
N TYR A 86 -2.49 -4.01 18.81
CA TYR A 86 -2.11 -5.39 18.52
C TYR A 86 -2.17 -5.59 17.00
N HIS A 87 -1.04 -5.36 16.33
CA HIS A 87 -1.00 -5.26 14.87
C HIS A 87 -1.11 -6.61 14.14
N ALA A 88 -0.83 -7.70 14.84
CA ALA A 88 -0.81 -9.04 14.26
C ALA A 88 -2.17 -9.75 14.31
N LEU A 89 -3.26 -9.06 14.67
CA LEU A 89 -4.59 -9.65 14.77
C LEU A 89 -5.06 -10.18 13.40
N LYS A 90 -5.38 -11.48 13.38
CA LYS A 90 -5.91 -12.20 12.21
C LYS A 90 -7.38 -12.59 12.38
N LEU A 91 -7.86 -12.65 13.62
CA LEU A 91 -9.23 -13.01 13.96
C LEU A 91 -9.68 -12.26 15.21
N ALA A 92 -10.84 -11.62 15.16
CA ALA A 92 -11.59 -11.20 16.33
C ALA A 92 -12.84 -12.08 16.52
N LEU A 93 -13.07 -12.56 17.74
CA LEU A 93 -14.33 -13.20 18.14
C LEU A 93 -15.16 -12.21 18.93
N ILE A 94 -16.35 -11.87 18.41
CA ILE A 94 -17.31 -11.05 19.15
C ILE A 94 -18.17 -12.02 19.95
N VAL A 95 -17.80 -12.21 21.21
CA VAL A 95 -18.44 -13.20 22.08
C VAL A 95 -19.42 -12.50 22.98
N GLY A 96 -20.67 -12.94 22.93
CA GLY A 96 -21.71 -12.37 23.77
C GLY A 96 -23.06 -13.05 23.65
N VAL A 97 -24.13 -12.33 23.94
CA VAL A 97 -25.50 -12.83 23.82
C VAL A 97 -26.27 -12.15 22.68
N CYS A 98 -27.32 -12.80 22.20
CA CYS A 98 -28.20 -12.29 21.14
C CYS A 98 -29.66 -12.71 21.36
N GLY A 99 -30.55 -12.06 20.60
CA GLY A 99 -31.92 -12.51 20.40
C GLY A 99 -32.01 -13.39 19.15
N ALA A 100 -32.57 -14.59 19.26
CA ALA A 100 -32.73 -15.50 18.12
C ALA A 100 -34.00 -15.22 17.31
N VAL A 101 -33.95 -15.58 16.02
CA VAL A 101 -35.14 -15.79 15.19
C VAL A 101 -35.57 -17.24 15.37
N PRO A 102 -36.76 -17.50 15.95
CA PRO A 102 -37.21 -18.86 16.22
C PRO A 102 -37.79 -19.58 14.99
N GLN A 103 -38.14 -18.84 13.93
CA GLN A 103 -38.71 -19.37 12.70
C GLN A 103 -37.61 -19.65 11.66
N GLY A 104 -37.37 -20.91 11.32
CA GLY A 104 -36.36 -21.34 10.36
C GLY A 104 -36.45 -22.85 10.06
N GLU A 105 -35.49 -23.38 9.31
CA GLU A 105 -35.41 -24.84 9.02
C GLU A 105 -35.17 -25.69 10.29
N HIS A 106 -34.67 -25.07 11.36
CA HIS A 106 -34.33 -25.74 12.62
C HIS A 106 -34.85 -24.97 13.85
N GLU A 107 -35.28 -25.71 14.86
CA GLU A 107 -35.80 -25.19 16.13
C GLU A 107 -34.69 -24.66 17.05
N VAL A 108 -34.59 -23.33 17.18
CA VAL A 108 -33.60 -22.64 18.04
C VAL A 108 -34.15 -22.47 19.46
N LEU A 109 -33.37 -22.89 20.45
CA LEU A 109 -33.67 -22.85 21.89
C LEU A 109 -32.80 -21.83 22.63
N LEU A 110 -33.27 -21.36 23.78
CA LEU A 110 -32.46 -20.53 24.65
C LEU A 110 -31.23 -21.32 25.13
N GLY A 111 -30.08 -20.66 25.13
CA GLY A 111 -28.78 -21.27 25.40
C GLY A 111 -28.06 -21.87 24.18
N ASP A 112 -28.73 -22.04 23.04
CA ASP A 112 -28.04 -22.38 21.78
C ASP A 112 -27.09 -21.26 21.34
N VAL A 113 -26.23 -21.53 20.36
CA VAL A 113 -25.23 -20.57 19.89
C VAL A 113 -25.37 -20.28 18.40
N ILE A 114 -25.35 -19.00 18.08
CA ILE A 114 -25.35 -18.47 16.72
C ILE A 114 -23.93 -18.07 16.33
N ILE A 115 -23.49 -18.52 15.16
CA ILE A 115 -22.19 -18.19 14.56
C ILE A 115 -22.45 -17.45 13.24
N SER A 116 -21.91 -16.23 13.11
CA SER A 116 -22.16 -15.43 11.91
C SER A 116 -21.43 -15.97 10.67
N LYS A 117 -22.16 -16.14 9.57
CA LYS A 117 -21.62 -16.24 8.20
C LYS A 117 -21.46 -14.87 7.54
N SER A 118 -22.34 -13.95 7.88
CA SER A 118 -22.38 -12.57 7.41
C SER A 118 -23.11 -11.71 8.43
N VAL A 119 -22.88 -10.40 8.38
CA VAL A 119 -23.61 -9.42 9.20
C VAL A 119 -24.39 -8.48 8.30
N VAL A 120 -25.63 -8.17 8.69
CA VAL A 120 -26.50 -7.21 8.02
C VAL A 120 -26.76 -6.05 8.97
N GLN A 121 -26.31 -4.84 8.61
CA GLN A 121 -26.65 -3.65 9.37
C GLN A 121 -28.09 -3.23 9.07
N TYR A 122 -29.04 -3.78 9.82
CA TYR A 122 -30.46 -3.73 9.46
C TYR A 122 -31.12 -2.37 9.72
N ASP A 123 -30.50 -1.52 10.52
CA ASP A 123 -31.00 -0.19 10.91
C ASP A 123 -30.39 0.96 10.10
N PHE A 124 -29.52 0.66 9.13
CA PHE A 124 -28.95 1.67 8.23
C PHE A 124 -29.82 1.88 6.99
N GLY A 125 -30.55 2.99 6.94
CA GLY A 125 -31.55 3.21 5.89
C GLY A 125 -32.30 4.54 5.97
N ARG A 126 -33.45 4.59 5.30
CA ARG A 126 -34.35 5.74 5.24
C ARG A 126 -35.69 5.36 5.88
N GLN A 127 -36.18 6.21 6.78
CA GLN A 127 -37.53 6.09 7.34
C GLN A 127 -38.51 6.92 6.51
N TYR A 128 -39.54 6.27 5.98
CA TYR A 128 -40.73 6.91 5.38
C TYR A 128 -41.91 6.87 6.37
N SER A 129 -43.01 7.55 6.03
CA SER A 129 -44.20 7.61 6.90
C SER A 129 -44.81 6.24 7.21
N ASP A 130 -44.63 5.28 6.31
CA ASP A 130 -45.25 3.95 6.35
C ASP A 130 -44.24 2.80 6.54
N GLN A 131 -42.96 3.03 6.28
CA GLN A 131 -41.96 1.96 6.31
C GLN A 131 -40.51 2.45 6.46
N PHE A 132 -39.66 1.57 6.98
CA PHE A 132 -38.21 1.72 6.91
C PHE A 132 -37.66 0.96 5.69
N VAL A 133 -36.81 1.62 4.90
CA VAL A 133 -36.10 1.01 3.76
C VAL A 133 -34.60 1.05 4.03
N ARG A 134 -34.02 -0.13 4.23
CA ARG A 134 -32.57 -0.31 4.38
C ARG A 134 -31.83 0.18 3.14
N LYS A 135 -30.65 0.75 3.32
CA LYS A 135 -29.68 0.94 2.25
C LYS A 135 -28.91 -0.36 2.05
N ASP A 136 -29.04 -0.94 0.87
CA ASP A 136 -28.53 -2.28 0.55
C ASP A 136 -27.72 -2.31 -0.75
N THR A 137 -27.18 -1.16 -1.19
CA THR A 137 -26.27 -1.11 -2.33
C THR A 137 -24.95 -1.81 -2.00
N ILE A 138 -24.14 -2.11 -3.02
CA ILE A 138 -22.82 -2.75 -2.83
C ILE A 138 -21.93 -1.93 -1.88
N GLY A 139 -22.00 -0.59 -1.92
CA GLY A 139 -21.22 0.27 -1.05
C GLY A 139 -21.78 0.48 0.36
N ASP A 140 -23.04 0.11 0.60
CA ASP A 140 -23.70 0.23 1.91
C ASP A 140 -23.73 -1.11 2.68
N ASN A 141 -23.47 -2.24 2.00
CA ASN A 141 -23.45 -3.56 2.62
C ASN A 141 -22.07 -3.89 3.19
N LEU A 142 -22.06 -4.50 4.37
CA LEU A 142 -20.86 -5.05 4.98
C LEU A 142 -20.27 -6.18 4.12
N GLY A 143 -18.94 -6.22 4.03
CA GLY A 143 -18.21 -7.15 3.19
C GLY A 143 -18.36 -8.62 3.59
N ARG A 144 -17.80 -9.53 2.79
CA ARG A 144 -17.73 -10.96 3.15
C ARG A 144 -16.52 -11.21 4.05
N PRO A 145 -16.55 -12.21 4.96
CA PRO A 145 -15.36 -12.60 5.70
C PRO A 145 -14.22 -13.03 4.76
N ASN A 146 -12.99 -12.92 5.25
CA ASN A 146 -11.80 -13.36 4.50
C ASN A 146 -11.84 -14.86 4.18
N LYS A 147 -10.94 -15.34 3.30
CA LYS A 147 -10.96 -16.74 2.83
C LYS A 147 -10.70 -17.74 3.95
N ASP A 148 -9.87 -17.40 4.94
CA ASP A 148 -9.54 -18.30 6.05
C ASP A 148 -10.76 -18.55 6.95
N ILE A 149 -11.45 -17.47 7.34
CA ILE A 149 -12.71 -17.55 8.10
C ILE A 149 -13.77 -18.28 7.28
N ARG A 150 -13.94 -17.96 5.99
CA ARG A 150 -14.93 -18.65 5.15
C ARG A 150 -14.65 -20.13 5.01
N SER A 151 -13.39 -20.54 4.89
CA SER A 151 -13.02 -21.96 4.79
C SER A 151 -13.32 -22.70 6.08
N LEU A 152 -13.03 -22.07 7.23
CA LEU A 152 -13.38 -22.63 8.55
C LEU A 152 -14.91 -22.75 8.72
N LEU A 153 -15.67 -21.69 8.39
CA LEU A 153 -17.13 -21.72 8.48
C LEU A 153 -17.73 -22.78 7.55
N THR A 154 -17.22 -22.92 6.32
CA THR A 154 -17.67 -23.96 5.38
C THR A 154 -17.41 -25.37 5.94
N TRP A 155 -16.30 -25.58 6.66
CA TRP A 155 -16.04 -26.85 7.32
C TRP A 155 -17.04 -27.12 8.45
N PHE A 156 -17.41 -26.10 9.23
CA PHE A 156 -18.44 -26.22 10.27
C PHE A 156 -19.84 -26.52 9.72
N GLU A 157 -20.12 -26.25 8.44
CA GLU A 157 -21.39 -26.62 7.80
C GLU A 157 -21.48 -28.10 7.42
N THR A 158 -20.39 -28.85 7.51
CA THR A 158 -20.42 -30.30 7.29
C THR A 158 -20.94 -31.01 8.55
N ASP A 159 -21.62 -32.14 8.40
CA ASP A 159 -22.11 -32.96 9.53
C ASP A 159 -20.99 -33.23 10.55
N ARG A 160 -19.80 -33.61 10.06
CA ARG A 160 -18.63 -33.83 10.90
C ARG A 160 -18.17 -32.56 11.62
N GLY A 161 -18.21 -31.42 10.93
CA GLY A 161 -17.78 -30.14 11.46
C GLY A 161 -18.67 -29.68 12.59
N ILE A 162 -19.99 -29.68 12.37
CA ILE A 162 -20.97 -29.22 13.35
C ILE A 162 -21.03 -30.15 14.56
N GLU A 163 -21.08 -31.47 14.38
CA GLU A 163 -21.08 -32.44 15.49
C GLU A 163 -19.83 -32.31 16.36
N THR A 164 -18.67 -32.08 15.71
CA THR A 164 -17.41 -31.86 16.42
C THR A 164 -17.48 -30.56 17.24
N LEU A 165 -18.02 -29.50 16.66
CA LEU A 165 -18.09 -28.20 17.30
C LEU A 165 -19.07 -28.19 18.48
N GLU A 166 -20.24 -28.81 18.33
CA GLU A 166 -21.24 -28.98 19.39
C GLU A 166 -20.69 -29.79 20.56
N ARG A 167 -20.07 -30.95 20.29
CA ARG A 167 -19.44 -31.76 21.34
C ARG A 167 -18.37 -30.99 22.11
N ARG A 168 -17.46 -30.31 21.41
CA ARG A 168 -16.40 -29.52 22.08
C ARG A 168 -16.97 -28.33 22.84
N THR A 169 -18.03 -27.71 22.35
CA THR A 169 -18.75 -26.66 23.06
C THR A 169 -19.34 -27.18 24.37
N ALA A 170 -19.96 -28.36 24.37
CA ALA A 170 -20.47 -28.99 25.59
C ALA A 170 -19.35 -29.27 26.61
N ASP A 171 -18.21 -29.84 26.17
CA ASP A 171 -17.04 -30.08 27.02
C ASP A 171 -16.55 -28.78 27.69
N PHE A 172 -16.45 -27.69 26.91
CA PHE A 172 -15.98 -26.41 27.42
C PHE A 172 -17.00 -25.69 28.30
N LEU A 173 -18.29 -25.91 28.08
CA LEU A 173 -19.33 -25.40 28.96
C LEU A 173 -19.21 -26.01 30.36
N GLU A 174 -19.01 -27.32 30.45
CA GLU A 174 -18.78 -28.00 31.74
C GLU A 174 -17.48 -27.51 32.40
N GLN A 175 -16.41 -27.33 31.64
CA GLN A 175 -15.15 -26.75 32.13
C GLN A 175 -15.39 -25.35 32.72
N LEU A 176 -16.11 -24.49 32.01
CA LEU A 176 -16.43 -23.13 32.43
C LEU A 176 -17.23 -23.14 33.73
N GLN A 177 -18.30 -23.95 33.80
CA GLN A 177 -19.15 -24.08 34.98
C GLN A 177 -18.36 -24.59 36.19
N ALA A 178 -17.50 -25.58 36.00
CA ALA A 178 -16.61 -26.09 37.04
C ALA A 178 -15.64 -25.00 37.54
N ASN A 179 -15.05 -24.21 36.64
CA ASN A 179 -14.18 -23.10 36.99
C ASN A 179 -14.93 -21.99 37.73
N ALA A 180 -16.17 -21.67 37.34
CA ALA A 180 -17.00 -20.68 38.00
C ALA A 180 -17.26 -21.02 39.47
N THR A 181 -17.39 -22.31 39.83
CA THR A 181 -17.61 -22.73 41.22
C THR A 181 -16.42 -22.46 42.15
N LYS A 182 -15.20 -22.30 41.60
CA LYS A 182 -13.97 -22.08 42.37
C LYS A 182 -13.79 -20.62 42.80
N ILE A 183 -14.48 -19.69 42.16
CA ILE A 183 -14.36 -18.25 42.45
C ILE A 183 -15.28 -17.89 43.64
N LYS A 184 -14.68 -17.43 44.75
CA LYS A 184 -15.40 -17.13 46.00
C LYS A 184 -16.49 -16.05 45.88
N ARG A 185 -16.34 -15.11 44.93
CA ARG A 185 -17.22 -13.95 44.76
C ARG A 185 -18.39 -14.21 43.79
N THR A 186 -18.27 -15.18 42.90
CA THR A 186 -19.37 -15.61 42.03
C THR A 186 -20.25 -16.57 42.80
N GLY A 187 -21.57 -16.31 42.87
CA GLY A 187 -22.49 -17.23 43.52
C GLY A 187 -22.36 -18.65 42.95
N LYS A 188 -22.53 -19.68 43.80
CA LYS A 188 -22.41 -21.12 43.44
C LYS A 188 -23.29 -21.59 42.25
N HIS A 189 -24.14 -20.71 41.74
CA HIS A 189 -25.16 -20.96 40.73
C HIS A 189 -24.96 -20.16 39.43
N LYS A 190 -23.87 -19.40 39.28
CA LYS A 190 -23.61 -18.63 38.05
C LYS A 190 -23.35 -19.55 36.85
N TYR A 191 -23.87 -19.19 35.67
CA TYR A 191 -23.72 -19.92 34.40
C TYR A 191 -24.36 -21.32 34.36
N ARG A 192 -25.25 -21.65 35.30
CA ARG A 192 -25.99 -22.92 35.26
C ARG A 192 -27.12 -22.86 34.26
N TYR A 193 -27.41 -24.00 33.66
CA TYR A 193 -28.55 -24.20 32.80
C TYR A 193 -29.87 -23.91 33.54
N PRO A 194 -30.71 -22.96 33.07
CA PRO A 194 -31.96 -22.60 33.73
C PRO A 194 -33.07 -23.67 33.65
N GLY A 195 -32.97 -24.62 32.71
CA GLY A 195 -33.94 -25.68 32.46
C GLY A 195 -34.97 -25.35 31.37
N ALA A 196 -35.46 -26.38 30.68
CA ALA A 196 -36.35 -26.29 29.52
C ALA A 196 -37.76 -25.78 29.86
N ALA A 197 -38.12 -25.73 31.14
CA ALA A 197 -39.34 -25.05 31.58
C ALA A 197 -39.23 -23.52 31.51
N GLN A 198 -38.01 -22.99 31.55
CA GLN A 198 -37.70 -21.57 31.48
C GLN A 198 -37.49 -21.07 30.05
N ASP A 199 -37.55 -21.95 29.05
CA ASP A 199 -37.54 -21.59 27.64
C ASP A 199 -39.00 -21.43 27.15
N GLN A 200 -39.46 -20.19 27.14
CA GLN A 200 -40.84 -19.83 26.81
C GLN A 200 -40.87 -18.95 25.56
N LEU A 201 -41.35 -19.51 24.46
CA LEU A 201 -41.58 -18.80 23.21
C LEU A 201 -43.09 -18.66 23.00
N PHE A 202 -43.59 -17.42 23.05
CA PHE A 202 -44.98 -17.11 22.71
C PHE A 202 -45.15 -16.94 21.21
N ARG A 203 -46.38 -17.10 20.71
CA ARG A 203 -46.72 -16.78 19.32
C ARG A 203 -46.35 -15.33 18.99
N ALA A 204 -45.94 -15.07 17.75
CA ALA A 204 -45.46 -13.77 17.34
C ALA A 204 -46.52 -12.65 17.39
N ASP A 205 -47.79 -13.02 17.27
CA ASP A 205 -48.97 -12.16 17.38
C ASP A 205 -49.48 -12.00 18.82
N TYR A 206 -48.88 -12.69 19.79
CA TYR A 206 -49.26 -12.56 21.19
C TYR A 206 -48.60 -11.34 21.83
N ARG A 207 -49.41 -10.45 22.42
CA ARG A 207 -48.92 -9.19 22.99
C ARG A 207 -48.56 -9.33 24.47
N HIS A 208 -47.34 -8.88 24.82
CA HIS A 208 -46.89 -8.74 26.20
C HIS A 208 -47.52 -7.50 26.86
N LYS A 209 -48.58 -7.71 27.63
CA LYS A 209 -49.39 -6.66 28.28
C LYS A 209 -50.03 -7.19 29.56
N HIS A 210 -50.61 -6.32 30.39
CA HIS A 210 -51.44 -6.78 31.51
C HIS A 210 -52.67 -7.56 30.99
N HIS A 211 -52.78 -8.83 31.38
CA HIS A 211 -53.88 -9.74 31.07
C HIS A 211 -54.78 -9.88 32.31
N GLY A 212 -56.04 -9.45 32.21
CA GLY A 212 -57.01 -9.44 33.32
C GLY A 212 -57.76 -8.10 33.47
N GLU A 213 -58.59 -7.97 34.50
CA GLU A 213 -59.30 -6.72 34.82
C GLU A 213 -58.34 -5.70 35.47
N VAL A 214 -57.60 -4.97 34.64
CA VAL A 214 -56.67 -3.92 35.07
C VAL A 214 -57.10 -2.56 34.53
N ALA A 215 -57.12 -1.54 35.38
CA ALA A 215 -57.38 -0.14 34.99
C ALA A 215 -56.14 0.46 34.31
N CYS A 216 -55.83 -0.01 33.10
CA CYS A 216 -54.64 0.37 32.34
C CYS A 216 -54.94 0.38 30.83
N ILE A 217 -54.18 1.17 30.06
CA ILE A 217 -54.28 1.24 28.58
C ILE A 217 -54.13 -0.13 27.90
N CYS A 218 -53.48 -1.10 28.56
CA CYS A 218 -53.35 -2.47 28.08
C CYS A 218 -54.70 -3.16 27.80
N ARG A 219 -55.79 -2.73 28.46
CA ARG A 219 -57.13 -3.27 28.19
C ARG A 219 -57.57 -3.02 26.75
N ASP A 220 -57.18 -1.89 26.19
CA ASP A 220 -57.61 -1.44 24.87
C ASP A 220 -56.57 -1.80 23.78
N CYS A 221 -55.60 -2.67 24.09
CA CYS A 221 -54.59 -3.17 23.16
C CYS A 221 -55.07 -4.44 22.45
N PHE A 222 -55.57 -4.34 21.22
CA PHE A 222 -56.10 -5.44 20.42
C PHE A 222 -55.17 -5.81 19.26
N ASP A 223 -54.62 -4.81 18.58
CA ASP A 223 -53.79 -4.96 17.38
C ASP A 223 -52.34 -4.56 17.66
N ASP A 224 -51.40 -4.98 16.80
CA ASP A 224 -49.95 -4.75 16.90
C ASP A 224 -49.53 -3.27 17.05
N SER A 225 -50.35 -2.34 16.57
CA SER A 225 -50.11 -0.90 16.68
C SER A 225 -50.56 -0.28 17.99
N ASP A 226 -51.35 -1.00 18.80
CA ASP A 226 -51.93 -0.41 20.01
C ASP A 226 -50.90 -0.27 21.14
N PRO A 227 -50.98 0.81 21.93
CA PRO A 227 -50.00 1.08 22.98
C PRO A 227 -50.13 0.12 24.16
N VAL A 228 -48.99 -0.24 24.74
CA VAL A 228 -48.87 -0.98 25.99
C VAL A 228 -48.24 -0.06 27.02
N CYS A 229 -48.65 -0.12 28.29
CA CYS A 229 -48.08 0.75 29.30
C CYS A 229 -46.63 0.40 29.61
N ASP A 230 -45.84 1.41 29.99
CA ASP A 230 -44.42 1.26 30.32
C ASP A 230 -44.16 0.19 31.39
N VAL A 231 -45.06 0.06 32.38
CA VAL A 231 -44.95 -0.96 33.44
C VAL A 231 -45.00 -2.37 32.85
N ALA A 232 -45.92 -2.65 31.93
CA ALA A 232 -46.01 -3.98 31.31
C ALA A 232 -44.81 -4.28 30.41
N LEU A 233 -44.25 -3.27 29.72
CA LEU A 233 -43.11 -3.44 28.82
C LEU A 233 -41.83 -3.91 29.53
N ASP A 234 -41.72 -3.69 30.85
CA ASP A 234 -40.58 -4.09 31.68
C ASP A 234 -40.92 -5.17 32.73
N SER A 235 -42.17 -5.66 32.78
CA SER A 235 -42.60 -6.71 33.71
C SER A 235 -42.41 -8.11 33.13
N LEU A 236 -42.33 -9.14 33.98
CA LEU A 236 -42.24 -10.53 33.54
C LEU A 236 -43.61 -11.06 33.10
N CYS A 237 -43.60 -12.11 32.27
CA CYS A 237 -44.82 -12.78 31.79
C CYS A 237 -45.74 -13.23 32.95
N ASP A 238 -45.15 -13.76 34.03
CA ASP A 238 -45.90 -14.21 35.21
C ASP A 238 -46.55 -13.04 35.96
N ASP A 239 -45.89 -11.86 36.01
CA ASP A 239 -46.38 -10.68 36.74
C ASP A 239 -47.59 -10.03 36.03
N ILE A 240 -47.63 -10.13 34.71
CA ILE A 240 -48.70 -9.53 33.88
C ILE A 240 -49.72 -10.55 33.40
N GLY A 241 -49.57 -11.83 33.76
CA GLY A 241 -50.55 -12.88 33.50
C GLY A 241 -50.58 -13.40 32.07
N CYS A 242 -49.44 -13.49 31.38
CA CYS A 242 -49.38 -14.08 30.04
C CYS A 242 -49.93 -15.51 30.01
N ASP A 243 -50.75 -15.83 29.00
CA ASP A 243 -51.42 -17.11 28.84
C ASP A 243 -50.46 -18.16 28.28
N LEU A 244 -50.12 -19.15 29.11
CA LEU A 244 -49.23 -20.24 28.73
C LEU A 244 -49.76 -21.11 27.57
N ASN A 245 -51.06 -21.05 27.25
CA ASN A 245 -51.61 -21.74 26.07
C ASN A 245 -51.18 -21.08 24.75
N GLN A 246 -50.60 -19.87 24.80
CA GLN A 246 -50.06 -19.16 23.64
C GLN A 246 -48.58 -19.50 23.37
N LEU A 247 -48.01 -20.44 24.14
CA LEU A 247 -46.66 -20.94 23.88
C LEU A 247 -46.63 -21.79 22.60
N VAL A 248 -45.56 -21.61 21.83
CA VAL A 248 -45.29 -22.38 20.61
C VAL A 248 -44.81 -23.79 20.99
N VAL A 249 -45.50 -24.81 20.46
CA VAL A 249 -45.12 -26.22 20.62
C VAL A 249 -43.83 -26.49 19.85
N ARG A 250 -42.91 -27.21 20.48
CA ARG A 250 -41.51 -27.30 20.11
C ARG A 250 -40.96 -28.68 20.48
N ASP A 251 -40.55 -29.46 19.49
CA ASP A 251 -40.23 -30.88 19.63
C ASP A 251 -38.87 -31.06 20.32
N ARG A 252 -37.85 -30.29 19.92
CA ARG A 252 -36.52 -30.33 20.54
C ARG A 252 -36.57 -29.86 22.00
N LEU A 253 -37.45 -28.92 22.34
CA LEU A 253 -37.69 -28.55 23.73
C LEU A 253 -38.28 -29.70 24.56
N TYR A 254 -39.18 -30.49 23.97
CA TYR A 254 -39.74 -31.68 24.63
C TYR A 254 -38.66 -32.74 24.87
N GLU A 255 -37.77 -32.97 23.91
CA GLU A 255 -36.61 -33.85 24.06
C GLU A 255 -35.68 -33.39 25.21
N LYS A 256 -35.39 -32.08 25.30
CA LYS A 256 -34.62 -31.54 26.44
C LYS A 256 -35.29 -31.82 27.79
N ARG A 257 -36.61 -31.70 27.88
CA ARG A 257 -37.36 -32.03 29.11
C ARG A 257 -37.26 -33.51 29.48
N GLN A 258 -37.16 -34.41 28.49
CA GLN A 258 -36.93 -35.83 28.75
C GLN A 258 -35.50 -36.05 29.29
N LEU A 259 -34.49 -35.46 28.64
CA LEU A 259 -33.10 -35.54 29.10
C LEU A 259 -32.91 -34.98 30.52
N GLU A 260 -33.65 -33.93 30.89
CA GLU A 260 -33.66 -33.39 32.25
C GLU A 260 -34.23 -34.36 33.27
N ARG A 261 -35.30 -35.10 32.92
CA ARG A 261 -35.88 -36.12 33.80
C ARG A 261 -34.94 -37.30 34.01
N ASP A 262 -34.11 -37.57 33.00
CA ASP A 262 -33.09 -38.63 33.02
C ASP A 262 -31.76 -38.16 33.67
N ASP A 263 -31.69 -36.92 34.19
CA ASP A 263 -30.50 -36.30 34.80
C ASP A 263 -29.27 -36.33 33.87
N SER A 264 -29.51 -36.22 32.55
CA SER A 264 -28.47 -36.29 31.53
C SER A 264 -27.79 -34.93 31.33
N ALA A 265 -26.46 -34.91 31.35
CA ALA A 265 -25.66 -33.72 31.01
C ALA A 265 -25.95 -33.21 29.59
N ALA A 266 -26.48 -34.05 28.70
CA ALA A 266 -26.90 -33.65 27.35
C ALA A 266 -28.07 -32.65 27.36
N ALA A 267 -28.85 -32.54 28.44
CA ALA A 267 -29.95 -31.58 28.54
C ALA A 267 -29.49 -30.12 28.34
N GLN A 268 -28.30 -29.78 28.84
CA GLN A 268 -27.75 -28.44 28.71
C GLN A 268 -26.88 -28.25 27.45
N ALA A 269 -26.64 -29.29 26.65
CA ALA A 269 -25.82 -29.17 25.44
C ALA A 269 -26.49 -28.19 24.46
N PRO A 270 -25.76 -27.15 23.98
CA PRO A 270 -26.28 -26.23 22.98
C PRO A 270 -26.18 -26.83 21.58
N ALA A 271 -27.17 -26.56 20.74
CA ALA A 271 -27.00 -26.69 19.29
C ALA A 271 -26.35 -25.42 18.73
N LEU A 272 -25.65 -25.57 17.61
CA LEU A 272 -24.95 -24.49 16.96
C LEU A 272 -25.53 -24.21 15.57
N TYR A 273 -25.77 -22.93 15.27
CA TYR A 273 -26.36 -22.51 14.01
C TYR A 273 -25.48 -21.49 13.29
N LEU A 274 -25.22 -21.72 12.01
CA LEU A 274 -24.46 -20.81 11.16
C LEU A 274 -25.40 -20.03 10.24
N GLY A 275 -25.34 -18.71 10.26
CA GLY A 275 -26.20 -17.89 9.41
C GLY A 275 -25.91 -16.40 9.43
N ALA A 276 -26.73 -15.64 8.71
CA ALA A 276 -26.61 -14.18 8.71
C ALA A 276 -27.16 -13.61 10.03
N VAL A 277 -26.47 -12.62 10.59
CA VAL A 277 -26.86 -11.96 11.84
C VAL A 277 -27.20 -10.50 11.56
N ALA A 278 -28.37 -10.05 12.02
CA ALA A 278 -28.74 -8.64 12.00
C ALA A 278 -28.04 -7.90 13.15
N SER A 279 -27.35 -6.81 12.82
CA SER A 279 -26.63 -5.98 13.77
C SER A 279 -27.07 -4.52 13.67
N GLY A 280 -27.22 -3.84 14.81
CA GLY A 280 -27.62 -2.44 14.84
C GLY A 280 -27.74 -1.87 16.25
N ASN A 281 -28.04 -0.59 16.37
CA ASN A 281 -28.21 0.09 17.66
C ASN A 281 -29.63 0.01 18.22
N MET A 282 -30.56 -0.64 17.51
CA MET A 282 -31.91 -0.91 18.01
C MET A 282 -31.99 -2.28 18.69
N VAL A 283 -32.64 -2.34 19.86
CA VAL A 283 -33.02 -3.60 20.49
C VAL A 283 -34.39 -4.01 19.96
N ILE A 284 -34.47 -5.17 19.29
CA ILE A 284 -35.76 -5.69 18.85
C ILE A 284 -36.54 -6.27 20.05
N LYS A 285 -37.70 -5.66 20.31
CA LYS A 285 -38.68 -6.08 21.32
C LYS A 285 -40.06 -6.42 20.71
N SER A 286 -40.10 -6.77 19.42
CA SER A 286 -41.35 -7.08 18.71
C SER A 286 -41.16 -8.30 17.83
N ALA A 287 -41.86 -9.38 18.17
CA ALA A 287 -41.80 -10.64 17.44
C ALA A 287 -42.25 -10.47 15.97
N ALA A 288 -43.33 -9.71 15.73
CA ALA A 288 -43.79 -9.42 14.37
C ALA A 288 -42.76 -8.65 13.53
N HIS A 289 -42.08 -7.64 14.11
CA HIS A 289 -41.03 -6.90 13.40
C HIS A 289 -39.77 -7.75 13.19
N ARG A 290 -39.37 -8.54 14.21
CA ARG A 290 -38.30 -9.52 14.10
C ARG A 290 -38.54 -10.44 12.91
N ASP A 291 -39.71 -11.05 12.82
CA ASP A 291 -40.04 -12.03 11.76
C ASP A 291 -40.06 -11.35 10.38
N LYS A 292 -40.57 -10.12 10.27
CA LYS A 292 -40.51 -9.33 9.03
C LYS A 292 -39.08 -9.05 8.58
N ILE A 293 -38.21 -8.62 9.50
CA ILE A 293 -36.80 -8.35 9.18
C ILE A 293 -36.06 -9.65 8.84
N ALA A 294 -36.29 -10.71 9.61
CA ALA A 294 -35.71 -12.02 9.38
C ALA A 294 -36.07 -12.60 8.01
N ALA A 295 -37.35 -12.52 7.61
CA ALA A 295 -37.81 -12.97 6.30
C ALA A 295 -37.20 -12.14 5.16
N LYS A 296 -37.09 -10.81 5.34
CA LYS A 296 -36.56 -9.89 4.33
C LYS A 296 -35.05 -10.04 4.14
N GLU A 297 -34.29 -9.99 5.23
CA GLU A 297 -32.82 -9.94 5.22
C GLU A 297 -32.19 -11.34 5.35
N ARG A 298 -33.01 -12.39 5.58
CA ARG A 298 -32.59 -13.79 5.76
C ARG A 298 -31.61 -13.98 6.93
N VAL A 299 -31.86 -13.25 8.02
CA VAL A 299 -31.07 -13.33 9.26
C VAL A 299 -31.69 -14.31 10.26
N ILE A 300 -30.85 -14.90 11.11
CA ILE A 300 -31.25 -15.88 12.13
C ILE A 300 -31.11 -15.36 13.56
N ALA A 301 -30.54 -14.18 13.76
CA ALA A 301 -30.36 -13.57 15.07
C ALA A 301 -30.18 -12.05 14.99
N PHE A 302 -30.34 -11.39 16.14
CA PHE A 302 -30.17 -9.95 16.35
C PHE A 302 -29.19 -9.66 17.49
N GLU A 303 -28.19 -8.81 17.23
CA GLU A 303 -27.22 -8.31 18.22
C GLU A 303 -26.83 -6.86 17.92
N MET A 304 -25.94 -6.25 18.72
CA MET A 304 -25.74 -4.79 18.69
C MET A 304 -24.31 -4.30 18.41
N GLU A 305 -23.34 -5.19 18.23
CA GLU A 305 -21.92 -4.80 18.12
C GLU A 305 -21.32 -5.08 16.74
N GLY A 306 -21.73 -6.19 16.11
CA GLY A 306 -21.10 -6.78 14.94
C GLY A 306 -20.86 -5.81 13.78
N ALA A 307 -21.84 -4.98 13.43
CA ALA A 307 -21.73 -4.03 12.32
C ALA A 307 -20.61 -3.00 12.51
N GLY A 308 -20.29 -2.64 13.76
CA GLY A 308 -19.19 -1.70 14.04
C GLY A 308 -17.80 -2.34 13.92
N ILE A 309 -17.68 -3.64 14.17
CA ILE A 309 -16.39 -4.34 14.19
C ILE A 309 -16.06 -4.96 12.83
N TRP A 310 -17.08 -5.26 12.02
CA TRP A 310 -16.97 -6.08 10.82
C TRP A 310 -15.97 -5.57 9.78
N ASP A 311 -15.87 -4.24 9.63
CA ASP A 311 -14.92 -3.60 8.71
C ASP A 311 -13.58 -3.23 9.36
N GLU A 312 -13.45 -3.37 10.70
CA GLU A 312 -12.24 -3.00 11.42
C GLU A 312 -11.23 -4.15 11.53
N VAL A 313 -11.69 -5.36 11.85
CA VAL A 313 -10.86 -6.55 12.03
C VAL A 313 -11.60 -7.78 11.48
N PRO A 314 -10.93 -8.70 10.75
CA PRO A 314 -11.57 -9.95 10.32
C PRO A 314 -12.17 -10.68 11.52
N CYS A 315 -13.47 -10.97 11.50
CA CYS A 315 -14.15 -11.42 12.70
C CYS A 315 -15.26 -12.46 12.48
N ILE A 316 -15.64 -13.10 13.59
CA ILE A 316 -16.78 -14.02 13.71
C ILE A 316 -17.57 -13.60 14.94
N LEU A 317 -18.88 -13.40 14.80
CA LEU A 317 -19.78 -13.25 15.93
C LEU A 317 -20.11 -14.63 16.47
N VAL A 318 -19.95 -14.82 17.78
CA VAL A 318 -20.30 -16.04 18.51
C VAL A 318 -21.24 -15.65 19.63
N LYS A 319 -22.54 -15.87 19.41
CA LYS A 319 -23.57 -15.30 20.26
C LYS A 319 -24.47 -16.38 20.85
N GLY A 320 -24.55 -16.44 22.17
CA GLY A 320 -25.48 -17.33 22.86
C GLY A 320 -26.89 -16.74 22.86
N VAL A 321 -27.90 -17.56 22.65
CA VAL A 321 -29.29 -17.12 22.60
C VAL A 321 -29.81 -16.90 24.02
N CYS A 322 -30.11 -15.65 24.39
CA CYS A 322 -30.68 -15.32 25.70
C CYS A 322 -32.15 -14.86 25.65
N ASP A 323 -32.65 -14.50 24.47
CA ASP A 323 -34.04 -14.17 24.22
C ASP A 323 -34.41 -14.43 22.74
N TYR A 324 -35.67 -14.19 22.37
CA TYR A 324 -36.18 -14.36 21.01
C TYR A 324 -36.40 -13.06 20.26
N ALA A 325 -35.67 -11.98 20.60
CA ALA A 325 -35.85 -10.67 19.99
C ALA A 325 -37.33 -10.20 20.00
N ASP A 326 -38.02 -10.40 21.13
CA ASP A 326 -39.42 -10.03 21.31
C ASP A 326 -39.66 -9.27 22.63
N SER A 327 -40.91 -9.09 23.03
CA SER A 327 -41.28 -8.39 24.26
C SER A 327 -41.32 -9.29 25.50
N HIS A 328 -41.29 -10.62 25.36
CA HIS A 328 -41.44 -11.59 26.46
C HIS A 328 -40.09 -11.94 27.11
N LYS A 329 -39.13 -11.02 27.05
CA LYS A 329 -37.73 -11.28 27.45
C LYS A 329 -37.62 -11.47 28.95
N HIS A 330 -36.67 -12.33 29.34
CA HIS A 330 -36.26 -12.46 30.73
C HIS A 330 -34.75 -12.61 30.83
N LYS A 331 -34.16 -12.07 31.90
CA LYS A 331 -32.69 -12.06 32.07
C LYS A 331 -32.12 -13.39 32.56
N GLY A 332 -32.97 -14.39 32.81
CA GLY A 332 -32.58 -15.67 33.42
C GLY A 332 -31.58 -16.48 32.59
N TRP A 333 -31.59 -16.32 31.26
CA TRP A 333 -30.66 -17.03 30.37
C TRP A 333 -29.37 -16.30 30.07
N GLN A 334 -29.24 -15.01 30.42
CA GLN A 334 -28.08 -14.22 29.99
C GLN A 334 -26.74 -14.81 30.43
N ASP A 335 -26.65 -15.27 31.68
CA ASP A 335 -25.44 -15.93 32.17
C ASP A 335 -25.18 -17.23 31.39
N PHE A 336 -26.17 -18.11 31.31
CA PHE A 336 -25.99 -19.40 30.62
C PHE A 336 -25.64 -19.23 29.13
N ALA A 337 -26.32 -18.33 28.44
CA ALA A 337 -26.06 -17.98 27.04
C ALA A 337 -24.65 -17.39 26.85
N ALA A 338 -24.20 -16.52 27.76
CA ALA A 338 -22.82 -16.03 27.73
C ALA A 338 -21.79 -17.16 27.91
N ALA A 339 -22.11 -18.16 28.74
CA ALA A 339 -21.26 -19.33 28.95
C ALA A 339 -21.22 -20.25 27.72
N THR A 340 -22.35 -20.52 27.07
CA THR A 340 -22.39 -21.33 25.84
C THR A 340 -21.67 -20.63 24.70
N ALA A 341 -21.83 -19.31 24.56
CA ALA A 341 -21.08 -18.50 23.60
C ALA A 341 -19.56 -18.57 23.83
N ALA A 342 -19.11 -18.39 25.07
CA ALA A 342 -17.69 -18.47 25.43
C ALA A 342 -17.11 -19.88 25.18
N ALA A 343 -17.87 -20.93 25.50
CA ALA A 343 -17.50 -22.31 25.24
C ALA A 343 -17.37 -22.58 23.73
N ALA A 344 -18.31 -22.10 22.93
CA ALA A 344 -18.26 -22.21 21.47
C ALA A 344 -17.08 -21.42 20.89
N ALA A 345 -16.78 -20.23 21.41
CA ALA A 345 -15.62 -19.44 21.00
C ALA A 345 -14.31 -20.22 21.21
N LYS A 346 -14.14 -20.88 22.36
CA LYS A 346 -12.98 -21.76 22.60
C LYS A 346 -12.95 -22.96 21.64
N ALA A 347 -14.10 -23.58 21.39
CA ALA A 347 -14.21 -24.69 20.43
C ALA A 347 -13.85 -24.27 18.99
N ILE A 348 -14.23 -23.06 18.57
CA ILE A 348 -13.84 -22.46 17.29
C ILE A 348 -12.32 -22.27 17.23
N LEU A 349 -11.71 -21.72 18.29
CA LEU A 349 -10.25 -21.51 18.34
C LEU A 349 -9.45 -22.80 18.29
N GLU A 350 -9.96 -23.94 18.80
CA GLU A 350 -9.27 -25.23 18.61
C GLU A 350 -9.13 -25.62 17.14
N ARG A 351 -10.09 -25.20 16.30
CA ARG A 351 -10.17 -25.53 14.87
C ARG A 351 -9.61 -24.45 13.97
N TYR A 352 -9.49 -23.21 14.45
CA TYR A 352 -8.87 -22.14 13.69
C TYR A 352 -7.44 -22.53 13.29
N ILE A 353 -7.06 -22.18 12.06
CA ILE A 353 -5.77 -22.56 11.49
C ILE A 353 -4.70 -21.64 12.07
N GLN A 354 -3.59 -22.22 12.52
CA GLN A 354 -2.41 -21.46 12.88
C GLN A 354 -1.50 -21.54 11.66
N THR A 355 -1.40 -20.44 10.92
CA THR A 355 -0.46 -20.33 9.81
C THR A 355 0.95 -20.41 10.36
N ASP A 356 1.88 -20.99 9.59
CA ASP A 356 3.29 -20.93 9.94
C ASP A 356 3.66 -19.48 10.23
N LYS A 357 4.13 -19.21 11.44
CA LYS A 357 4.76 -17.93 11.72
C LYS A 357 6.02 -17.92 10.85
N PRO A 358 6.21 -16.94 9.94
CA PRO A 358 7.52 -16.76 9.34
C PRO A 358 8.49 -16.74 10.52
N SER A 359 9.50 -17.61 10.48
CA SER A 359 10.42 -17.79 11.60
C SER A 359 10.78 -16.40 12.09
N ARG A 360 10.39 -16.09 13.32
CA ARG A 360 10.80 -14.86 13.98
C ARG A 360 12.30 -15.05 14.12
N ALA A 361 13.06 -14.57 13.14
CA ALA A 361 14.45 -14.28 13.34
C ALA A 361 14.44 -13.51 14.67
N PRO A 362 15.19 -13.98 15.68
CA PRO A 362 15.22 -13.31 16.97
C PRO A 362 15.42 -11.83 16.68
N SER A 363 14.63 -10.97 17.33
CA SER A 363 14.66 -9.51 17.23
C SER A 363 15.94 -8.94 17.87
N ASN A 364 17.07 -9.57 17.53
CA ASN A 364 18.45 -9.18 17.72
C ASN A 364 19.09 -8.86 16.36
N ASN A 365 18.31 -8.71 15.27
CA ASN A 365 18.90 -8.17 14.05
C ASN A 365 19.17 -6.68 14.33
N PRO A 366 20.44 -6.25 14.36
CA PRO A 366 20.74 -4.85 14.59
C PRO A 366 20.12 -4.02 13.45
N LEU A 367 19.72 -2.78 13.76
CA LEU A 367 19.27 -1.76 12.80
C LEU A 367 20.42 -1.37 11.86
N HIS A 368 20.85 -2.30 11.01
CA HIS A 368 21.93 -2.13 10.06
C HIS A 368 21.39 -2.41 8.67
N PHE A 369 21.80 -1.59 7.73
CA PHE A 369 21.53 -1.88 6.33
C PHE A 369 22.18 -3.21 5.94
N PRO A 370 21.58 -3.96 5.01
CA PRO A 370 22.12 -5.23 4.56
C PRO A 370 23.55 -5.06 4.03
N ASP A 371 24.41 -6.07 4.19
CA ASP A 371 25.78 -6.05 3.65
C ASP A 371 25.79 -6.42 2.15
N TYR A 372 24.97 -5.71 1.38
CA TYR A 372 24.93 -5.81 -0.07
C TYR A 372 25.62 -4.58 -0.69
N PRO A 373 26.22 -4.69 -1.89
CA PRO A 373 26.96 -3.60 -2.52
C PRO A 373 26.20 -2.28 -2.58
N GLN A 374 24.88 -2.31 -2.84
CA GLN A 374 24.05 -1.11 -2.90
C GLN A 374 23.77 -0.43 -1.56
N PHE A 375 24.23 -0.98 -0.43
CA PHE A 375 24.17 -0.32 0.88
C PHE A 375 25.53 -0.19 1.58
N SER A 376 26.63 -0.54 0.90
CA SER A 376 27.99 -0.49 1.42
C SER A 376 28.86 0.54 0.70
N GLY A 377 30.07 0.78 1.21
CA GLY A 377 31.02 1.74 0.64
C GLY A 377 30.40 3.14 0.43
N PHE A 378 30.61 3.70 -0.76
CA PHE A 378 30.09 4.99 -1.19
C PHE A 378 28.57 4.97 -1.42
N MET A 379 27.95 3.80 -1.49
CA MET A 379 26.50 3.62 -1.58
C MET A 379 25.82 3.47 -0.22
N LYS A 380 26.55 3.54 0.90
CA LYS A 380 25.92 3.57 2.22
C LYS A 380 24.92 4.74 2.32
N PRO A 381 23.67 4.53 2.76
CA PRO A 381 22.66 5.59 2.85
C PRO A 381 23.16 6.82 3.61
N CYS A 382 22.87 8.01 3.08
CA CYS A 382 23.30 9.29 3.68
C CYS A 382 22.25 9.78 4.66
N ARG A 383 20.99 9.87 4.19
CA ARG A 383 19.79 10.22 4.94
C ARG A 383 19.82 11.60 5.61
N VAL A 384 20.66 12.49 5.09
CA VAL A 384 20.80 13.87 5.59
C VAL A 384 19.81 14.78 4.85
N GLU A 385 19.18 15.66 5.62
CA GLU A 385 18.43 16.82 5.13
C GLU A 385 19.01 18.06 5.81
N GLY A 386 19.18 19.16 5.09
CA GLY A 386 19.77 20.37 5.66
C GLY A 386 20.25 21.37 4.61
N GLU A 387 20.99 22.38 5.06
CA GLU A 387 21.56 23.42 4.21
C GLU A 387 22.98 23.77 4.63
N VAL A 388 23.81 24.15 3.66
CA VAL A 388 25.18 24.63 3.85
C VAL A 388 25.37 25.85 2.96
N PRO A 389 25.37 27.07 3.52
CA PRO A 389 25.64 28.28 2.75
C PRO A 389 27.14 28.43 2.49
N ASN A 390 27.51 29.08 1.38
CA ASN A 390 28.89 29.42 1.01
C ASN A 390 29.85 28.23 1.08
N LEU A 391 29.64 27.24 0.22
CA LEU A 391 30.55 26.10 0.07
C LEU A 391 31.99 26.55 -0.26
N GLU A 392 32.96 25.73 0.12
CA GLU A 392 34.37 25.95 -0.21
C GLU A 392 34.60 25.77 -1.71
N VAL A 393 35.27 26.72 -2.36
CA VAL A 393 35.51 26.73 -3.80
C VAL A 393 37.01 26.84 -4.07
N TYR A 394 37.54 25.90 -4.86
CA TYR A 394 38.87 25.96 -5.46
C TYR A 394 38.74 26.33 -6.93
N GLY A 395 39.47 27.36 -7.38
CA GLY A 395 39.28 27.95 -8.70
C GLY A 395 38.32 29.13 -8.66
N GLU A 396 37.67 29.44 -9.78
CA GLU A 396 36.79 30.62 -9.91
C GLU A 396 35.51 30.25 -10.63
N ILE A 397 34.37 30.46 -9.97
CA ILE A 397 33.05 30.36 -10.59
C ILE A 397 32.74 31.70 -11.25
N PRO A 398 32.46 31.72 -12.56
CA PRO A 398 32.10 32.96 -13.27
C PRO A 398 30.92 33.67 -12.58
N PRO A 399 31.04 34.97 -12.26
CA PRO A 399 30.02 35.69 -11.51
C PRO A 399 28.68 35.82 -12.25
N GLU A 400 28.67 35.64 -13.57
CA GLU A 400 27.48 35.66 -14.42
C GLU A 400 26.60 34.41 -14.33
N ILE A 401 27.07 33.31 -13.71
CA ILE A 401 26.25 32.12 -13.45
C ILE A 401 25.30 32.43 -12.29
N ASP A 402 24.01 32.53 -12.60
CA ASP A 402 22.93 32.82 -11.64
C ASP A 402 21.76 31.84 -11.83
N GLY A 403 21.62 30.89 -10.91
CA GLY A 403 20.58 29.87 -10.97
C GLY A 403 20.81 28.73 -10.00
N THR A 404 20.09 27.63 -10.20
CA THR A 404 20.18 26.47 -9.32
C THR A 404 20.25 25.17 -10.11
N PHE A 405 21.20 24.33 -9.74
CA PHE A 405 21.24 22.94 -10.18
C PHE A 405 20.48 22.05 -9.20
N TYR A 406 19.43 21.39 -9.68
CA TYR A 406 18.67 20.40 -8.94
C TYR A 406 19.00 19.00 -9.42
N ARG A 407 19.04 18.04 -8.51
CA ARG A 407 19.26 16.62 -8.83
C ARG A 407 18.64 15.73 -7.75
N VAL A 408 18.39 14.47 -8.06
CA VAL A 408 17.74 13.53 -7.13
C VAL A 408 18.50 12.21 -6.99
N MET A 409 18.71 11.75 -5.74
CA MET A 409 19.28 10.44 -5.45
C MET A 409 18.23 9.54 -4.80
N PRO A 410 18.17 8.25 -5.18
CA PRO A 410 17.61 7.23 -4.32
C PRO A 410 18.45 7.11 -3.04
N ASP A 411 17.82 7.26 -1.87
CA ASP A 411 18.48 7.20 -0.55
C ASP A 411 17.51 6.60 0.49
N PRO A 412 17.50 5.27 0.69
CA PRO A 412 16.54 4.60 1.58
C PRO A 412 16.49 5.21 2.98
N GLN A 413 15.32 5.65 3.41
CA GLN A 413 15.13 6.25 4.73
C GLN A 413 15.31 5.22 5.85
N PHE A 414 14.78 4.01 5.66
CA PHE A 414 14.85 2.89 6.59
C PHE A 414 15.52 1.68 5.97
N VAL A 415 15.97 0.76 6.83
CA VAL A 415 16.48 -0.54 6.41
C VAL A 415 15.34 -1.31 5.72
N PRO A 416 15.49 -1.70 4.44
CA PRO A 416 14.46 -2.46 3.75
C PRO A 416 14.37 -3.87 4.36
N PHE A 417 13.15 -4.42 4.45
CA PHE A 417 12.95 -5.83 4.78
C PHE A 417 13.17 -6.76 3.56
N ILE A 418 13.37 -6.17 2.38
CA ILE A 418 13.92 -6.83 1.20
C ILE A 418 15.44 -6.61 1.23
N GLU A 419 16.21 -7.66 1.53
CA GLU A 419 17.65 -7.50 1.78
C GLU A 419 18.43 -7.05 0.54
N ASN A 420 18.08 -7.58 -0.64
CA ASN A 420 18.70 -7.22 -1.93
C ASN A 420 17.84 -6.23 -2.73
N ASP A 421 17.31 -5.20 -2.08
CA ASP A 421 16.46 -4.18 -2.72
C ASP A 421 17.30 -3.36 -3.73
N PRO A 422 16.85 -3.17 -4.99
CA PRO A 422 17.62 -2.45 -5.99
C PRO A 422 17.75 -0.96 -5.65
N TRP A 423 18.85 -0.34 -6.10
CA TRP A 423 19.11 1.08 -5.93
C TRP A 423 17.93 1.98 -6.36
N PHE A 424 17.21 1.60 -7.43
CA PHE A 424 16.04 2.31 -7.94
C PHE A 424 14.83 2.37 -7.00
N ASN A 425 14.82 1.64 -5.88
CA ASN A 425 13.72 1.60 -4.90
C ASN A 425 13.95 2.50 -3.67
N GLY A 426 15.10 3.17 -3.56
CA GLY A 426 15.38 4.10 -2.46
C GLY A 426 14.55 5.39 -2.51
N ASP A 427 14.25 6.01 -1.37
CA ASP A 427 13.48 7.26 -1.29
C ASP A 427 14.18 8.43 -1.99
N GLY A 428 13.44 9.26 -2.71
CA GLY A 428 13.98 10.41 -3.45
C GLY A 428 14.45 11.53 -2.51
N ASN A 429 15.75 11.80 -2.52
CA ASN A 429 16.37 12.91 -1.80
C ASN A 429 16.89 13.95 -2.81
N ILE A 430 16.32 15.16 -2.78
CA ILE A 430 16.61 16.25 -3.72
C ILE A 430 17.76 17.08 -3.18
N SER A 431 18.78 17.31 -4.01
CA SER A 431 19.84 18.29 -3.75
C SER A 431 19.65 19.51 -4.64
N ALA A 432 19.87 20.70 -4.09
CA ALA A 432 19.87 21.98 -4.80
C ALA A 432 21.17 22.72 -4.54
N PHE A 433 21.83 23.14 -5.62
CA PHE A 433 23.05 23.97 -5.60
C PHE A 433 22.75 25.33 -6.22
N THR A 434 22.49 26.33 -5.38
CA THR A 434 22.20 27.69 -5.85
C THR A 434 23.49 28.47 -5.99
N ILE A 435 23.76 28.93 -7.21
CA ILE A 435 24.96 29.67 -7.61
C ILE A 435 24.57 31.11 -7.88
N LYS A 436 25.30 32.06 -7.28
CA LYS A 436 25.13 33.49 -7.51
C LYS A 436 26.39 34.26 -7.12
N ASP A 437 26.80 35.22 -7.95
CA ASP A 437 27.94 36.11 -7.69
C ASP A 437 29.23 35.32 -7.33
N GLY A 438 29.45 34.20 -8.04
CA GLY A 438 30.61 33.31 -7.83
C GLY A 438 30.56 32.47 -6.55
N ARG A 439 29.41 32.43 -5.84
CA ARG A 439 29.22 31.67 -4.60
C ARG A 439 28.21 30.55 -4.80
N VAL A 440 28.39 29.44 -4.08
CA VAL A 440 27.46 28.30 -4.11
C VAL A 440 26.91 28.02 -2.71
N SER A 441 25.62 27.75 -2.63
CA SER A 441 24.96 27.23 -1.44
C SER A 441 24.30 25.89 -1.77
N PHE A 442 24.24 25.02 -0.77
CA PHE A 442 23.67 23.68 -0.89
C PHE A 442 22.46 23.53 0.03
N ARG A 443 21.41 22.89 -0.48
CA ARG A 443 20.24 22.45 0.29
C ARG A 443 19.88 21.03 -0.13
N GLN A 444 19.43 20.22 0.83
CA GLN A 444 19.00 18.86 0.57
C GLN A 444 17.75 18.49 1.39
N ARG A 445 16.77 17.87 0.74
CA ARG A 445 15.52 17.44 1.38
C ARG A 445 14.92 16.23 0.67
N TYR A 446 14.40 15.30 1.44
CA TYR A 446 13.58 14.20 0.93
C TYR A 446 12.23 14.71 0.43
N VAL A 447 11.77 14.11 -0.66
CA VAL A 447 10.38 14.25 -1.11
C VAL A 447 9.49 13.55 -0.09
N ARG A 448 8.48 14.25 0.42
CA ARG A 448 7.51 13.70 1.40
C ARG A 448 6.43 12.88 0.69
N THR A 449 6.83 11.76 0.07
CA THR A 449 5.88 10.82 -0.56
C THR A 449 5.01 10.11 0.47
N GLU A 450 3.93 9.47 0.04
CA GLU A 450 3.12 8.59 0.90
C GLU A 450 3.99 7.50 1.53
N LYS A 451 4.82 6.82 0.72
CA LYS A 451 5.83 5.84 1.18
C LYS A 451 6.66 6.44 2.31
N PHE A 452 7.32 7.57 2.03
CA PHE A 452 8.23 8.21 2.97
C PHE A 452 7.55 8.56 4.30
N THR A 453 6.36 9.14 4.24
CA THR A 453 5.61 9.64 5.40
C THR A 453 5.13 8.48 6.27
N ARG A 454 4.52 7.46 5.66
CA ARG A 454 4.00 6.29 6.39
C ARG A 454 5.10 5.44 6.99
N GLU A 455 6.22 5.25 6.29
CA GLU A 455 7.38 4.55 6.84
C GLU A 455 8.01 5.33 7.99
N ARG A 456 8.04 6.67 7.89
CA ARG A 456 8.49 7.54 8.99
C ARG A 456 7.59 7.41 10.20
N GLU A 457 6.27 7.39 10.03
CA GLU A 457 5.33 7.17 11.14
C GLU A 457 5.51 5.79 11.78
N ALA A 458 5.72 4.75 10.97
CA ALA A 458 5.93 3.38 11.43
C ALA A 458 7.35 3.10 11.97
N GLN A 459 8.31 4.01 11.75
CA GLN A 459 9.73 3.86 12.10
C GLN A 459 10.39 2.61 11.48
N ARG A 460 9.92 2.18 10.31
CA ARG A 460 10.44 1.02 9.56
C ARG A 460 10.02 1.06 8.10
N ALA A 461 10.72 0.30 7.25
CA ALA A 461 10.26 0.06 5.89
C ALA A 461 8.90 -0.68 5.90
N LEU A 462 8.02 -0.27 4.98
CA LEU A 462 6.66 -0.76 4.78
C LEU A 462 6.43 -1.16 3.33
N LEU A 463 7.03 -0.44 2.38
CA LEU A 463 6.99 -0.78 0.96
C LEU A 463 7.95 -1.95 0.68
N GLY A 464 7.49 -2.89 -0.14
CA GLY A 464 8.20 -4.11 -0.50
C GLY A 464 9.10 -3.94 -1.72
N LYS A 465 9.15 -4.98 -2.56
CA LYS A 465 9.97 -5.01 -3.77
C LYS A 465 9.59 -3.90 -4.75
N TYR A 466 10.58 -3.50 -5.54
CA TYR A 466 10.44 -2.54 -6.64
C TYR A 466 9.22 -2.85 -7.52
N ARG A 467 8.29 -1.91 -7.60
CA ARG A 467 7.05 -2.00 -8.41
C ARG A 467 6.17 -3.23 -8.13
N ASN A 468 6.35 -3.96 -7.02
CA ASN A 468 5.48 -5.09 -6.64
C ASN A 468 4.66 -4.82 -5.37
N LYS A 469 3.42 -4.35 -5.55
CA LYS A 469 2.49 -4.06 -4.45
C LYS A 469 2.10 -5.27 -3.60
N TYR A 470 2.20 -6.50 -4.13
CA TYR A 470 1.83 -7.72 -3.39
C TYR A 470 2.86 -8.10 -2.32
N THR A 471 4.00 -7.40 -2.28
CA THR A 471 5.06 -7.58 -1.28
C THR A 471 5.09 -6.48 -0.23
N ASP A 472 4.20 -5.50 -0.32
CA ASP A 472 4.13 -4.41 0.65
C ASP A 472 3.58 -4.93 1.99
N ALA A 473 4.12 -4.44 3.10
CA ALA A 473 3.63 -4.77 4.43
C ALA A 473 2.27 -4.13 4.74
N VAL A 474 1.90 -3.10 3.99
CA VAL A 474 0.63 -2.38 4.04
C VAL A 474 0.23 -1.96 2.63
N GLU A 475 -1.06 -1.83 2.37
CA GLU A 475 -1.52 -1.27 1.09
C GLU A 475 -1.17 0.22 1.00
N PHE A 476 -0.58 0.64 -0.12
CA PHE A 476 -0.28 2.03 -0.48
C PHE A 476 -1.21 2.51 -1.60
N GLN A 477 -1.67 3.76 -1.54
CA GLN A 477 -2.39 4.35 -2.67
C GLN A 477 -1.41 4.75 -3.77
N ILE A 478 -0.29 5.38 -3.39
CA ILE A 478 0.77 5.81 -4.28
C ILE A 478 2.10 5.25 -3.75
N ARG A 479 2.76 4.43 -4.57
CA ARG A 479 3.99 3.69 -4.22
C ARG A 479 5.29 4.46 -4.50
N THR A 480 5.18 5.66 -5.06
CA THR A 480 6.32 6.38 -5.61
C THR A 480 7.40 6.70 -4.56
N THR A 481 8.63 6.60 -5.01
CA THR A 481 9.81 7.13 -4.31
C THR A 481 10.18 8.53 -4.79
N ALA A 482 9.61 9.02 -5.90
CA ALA A 482 9.94 10.31 -6.52
C ALA A 482 11.46 10.53 -6.67
N ASN A 483 12.18 9.49 -7.11
CA ASN A 483 13.64 9.40 -7.00
C ASN A 483 14.41 9.50 -8.33
N THR A 484 13.72 9.63 -9.48
CA THR A 484 14.36 9.45 -10.79
C THR A 484 14.83 10.77 -11.39
N ASN A 485 13.96 11.78 -11.46
CA ASN A 485 14.33 13.09 -11.99
C ASN A 485 13.67 14.21 -11.18
N VAL A 486 14.18 15.44 -11.33
CA VAL A 486 13.59 16.66 -10.77
C VAL A 486 13.66 17.78 -11.80
N VAL A 487 12.50 18.22 -12.29
CA VAL A 487 12.39 19.23 -13.36
C VAL A 487 11.67 20.48 -12.85
N HIS A 488 11.99 21.65 -13.39
CA HIS A 488 11.25 22.87 -13.12
C HIS A 488 10.20 23.11 -14.20
N PHE A 489 8.94 23.24 -13.80
CA PHE A 489 7.83 23.52 -14.71
C PHE A 489 6.71 24.27 -13.98
N ASN A 490 6.14 25.28 -14.66
CA ASN A 490 5.02 26.07 -14.15
C ASN A 490 5.23 26.60 -12.71
N GLY A 491 6.43 27.14 -12.44
CA GLY A 491 6.81 27.72 -11.15
C GLY A 491 6.97 26.72 -10.00
N LYS A 492 7.09 25.42 -10.30
CA LYS A 492 7.28 24.34 -9.32
C LYS A 492 8.46 23.47 -9.73
N LEU A 493 9.03 22.77 -8.75
CA LEU A 493 9.80 21.56 -9.04
C LEU A 493 8.84 20.38 -9.08
N LEU A 494 9.03 19.48 -10.03
CA LEU A 494 8.34 18.21 -10.13
C LEU A 494 9.36 17.11 -9.89
N ALA A 495 9.26 16.40 -8.76
CA ALA A 495 10.03 15.20 -8.49
C ALA A 495 9.32 14.00 -9.13
N LEU A 496 10.04 13.30 -10.01
CA LEU A 496 9.47 12.37 -10.97
C LEU A 496 9.87 10.92 -10.65
N LYS A 497 8.94 10.01 -10.94
CA LYS A 497 9.14 8.57 -10.97
C LYS A 497 8.11 7.97 -11.92
N GLU A 498 8.56 7.09 -12.80
CA GLU A 498 7.77 6.54 -13.90
C GLU A 498 6.55 5.69 -13.49
N ASP A 499 6.39 5.33 -12.20
CA ASP A 499 5.29 4.50 -11.71
C ASP A 499 4.15 5.29 -11.04
N ALA A 500 4.18 6.62 -11.09
CA ALA A 500 3.20 7.47 -10.42
C ALA A 500 3.11 8.88 -11.04
N PRO A 501 2.15 9.70 -10.61
CA PRO A 501 2.16 11.14 -10.86
C PRO A 501 3.36 11.83 -10.17
N PRO A 502 3.76 13.02 -10.64
CA PRO A 502 4.83 13.78 -10.02
C PRO A 502 4.46 14.25 -8.60
N TYR A 503 5.46 14.48 -7.75
CA TYR A 503 5.32 15.28 -6.53
C TYR A 503 5.78 16.71 -6.80
N ALA A 504 4.95 17.70 -6.46
CA ALA A 504 5.32 19.11 -6.55
C ALA A 504 6.10 19.56 -5.31
N LEU A 505 7.18 20.29 -5.53
CA LEU A 505 8.00 20.91 -4.51
C LEU A 505 8.17 22.41 -4.77
N ASP A 506 8.39 23.15 -3.70
CA ASP A 506 8.85 24.54 -3.76
C ASP A 506 10.32 24.61 -4.22
N PRO A 507 10.65 25.42 -5.24
CA PRO A 507 12.01 25.47 -5.80
C PRO A 507 13.06 26.05 -4.85
N GLU A 508 12.68 26.90 -3.90
CA GLU A 508 13.64 27.58 -3.03
C GLU A 508 13.90 26.80 -1.73
N THR A 509 12.83 26.25 -1.15
CA THR A 509 12.85 25.57 0.17
C THR A 509 12.92 24.05 0.07
N LEU A 510 12.63 23.49 -1.11
CA LEU A 510 12.41 22.06 -1.36
C LEU A 510 11.25 21.45 -0.55
N GLU A 511 10.37 22.28 0.01
CA GLU A 511 9.17 21.78 0.70
C GLU A 511 8.27 21.02 -0.28
N THR A 512 7.78 19.85 0.13
CA THR A 512 6.87 19.04 -0.67
C THR A 512 5.44 19.53 -0.50
N HIS A 513 4.81 19.98 -1.57
CA HIS A 513 3.40 20.37 -1.59
C HIS A 513 2.47 19.16 -1.68
N GLY A 514 2.94 18.07 -2.29
CA GLY A 514 2.19 16.81 -2.41
C GLY A 514 2.15 16.29 -3.84
N LEU A 515 1.31 15.28 -4.07
CA LEU A 515 1.07 14.72 -5.40
C LEU A 515 0.48 15.78 -6.32
N TYR A 516 1.01 15.91 -7.54
CA TYR A 516 0.61 16.93 -8.49
C TYR A 516 -0.11 16.31 -9.70
N THR A 517 -1.41 16.57 -9.77
CA THR A 517 -2.31 16.06 -10.82
C THR A 517 -2.72 17.13 -11.82
N PHE A 518 -2.03 18.28 -11.83
CA PHE A 518 -2.30 19.41 -12.72
C PHE A 518 -3.77 19.87 -12.64
N ASP A 519 -4.24 20.16 -11.43
CA ASP A 519 -5.64 20.52 -11.14
C ASP A 519 -6.65 19.46 -11.61
N GLY A 520 -6.26 18.18 -11.51
CA GLY A 520 -7.08 17.04 -11.92
C GLY A 520 -7.08 16.74 -13.42
N GLN A 521 -6.26 17.43 -14.22
CA GLN A 521 -6.17 17.23 -15.67
C GLN A 521 -5.35 15.99 -16.07
N LEU A 522 -4.49 15.47 -15.17
CA LEU A 522 -3.62 14.34 -15.50
C LEU A 522 -4.45 13.09 -15.86
N PRO A 523 -4.38 12.59 -17.11
CA PRO A 523 -5.23 11.50 -17.59
C PRO A 523 -4.70 10.11 -17.19
N SER A 524 -3.42 10.02 -16.85
CA SER A 524 -2.67 8.78 -16.63
C SER A 524 -2.39 8.54 -15.15
N LEU A 525 -2.33 7.28 -14.72
CA LEU A 525 -1.83 6.92 -13.39
C LEU A 525 -0.32 7.11 -13.25
N THR A 526 0.40 7.18 -14.37
CA THR A 526 1.87 7.31 -14.43
C THR A 526 2.30 8.55 -15.21
N PHE A 527 3.44 9.12 -14.84
CA PHE A 527 4.08 10.26 -15.51
C PHE A 527 5.57 9.95 -15.69
N THR A 528 6.09 10.10 -16.91
CA THR A 528 7.49 9.79 -17.25
C THR A 528 8.48 10.58 -16.41
N ALA A 529 9.63 9.99 -16.10
CA ALA A 529 10.74 10.70 -15.48
C ALA A 529 11.52 11.59 -16.46
N HIS A 530 11.23 11.50 -17.76
CA HIS A 530 11.99 12.17 -18.81
C HIS A 530 11.14 13.07 -19.70
N PRO A 531 10.34 14.00 -19.16
CA PRO A 531 9.58 14.92 -20.00
C PRO A 531 10.53 15.81 -20.81
N LYS A 532 10.17 16.15 -22.06
CA LYS A 532 10.99 17.03 -22.91
C LYS A 532 10.32 18.40 -23.02
N ALA A 533 11.05 19.45 -22.65
CA ALA A 533 10.60 20.82 -22.82
C ALA A 533 10.92 21.28 -24.25
N ASP A 534 9.92 21.82 -24.93
CA ASP A 534 10.10 22.40 -26.26
C ASP A 534 10.66 23.83 -26.11
N PRO A 535 11.88 24.11 -26.61
CA PRO A 535 12.51 25.42 -26.44
C PRO A 535 11.81 26.53 -27.26
N LYS A 536 11.02 26.19 -28.29
CA LYS A 536 10.28 27.16 -29.12
C LYS A 536 8.95 27.54 -28.48
N THR A 537 8.23 26.59 -27.90
CA THR A 537 6.86 26.80 -27.40
C THR A 537 6.75 26.88 -25.88
N GLY A 538 7.76 26.38 -25.16
CA GLY A 538 7.74 26.18 -23.70
C GLY A 538 6.83 25.04 -23.24
N GLU A 539 6.25 24.28 -24.17
CA GLU A 539 5.43 23.12 -23.85
C GLU A 539 6.28 22.01 -23.22
N LEU A 540 5.70 21.31 -22.26
CA LEU A 540 6.27 20.09 -21.72
C LEU A 540 5.60 18.89 -22.38
N THR A 541 6.37 18.15 -23.17
CA THR A 541 5.92 16.92 -23.83
C THR A 541 6.16 15.75 -22.89
N CYS A 542 5.12 14.93 -22.68
CA CYS A 542 5.11 13.90 -21.64
C CYS A 542 4.41 12.62 -22.13
N PHE A 543 4.63 11.55 -21.39
CA PHE A 543 3.81 10.35 -21.48
C PHE A 543 3.77 9.61 -20.14
N GLY A 544 2.93 8.58 -20.05
CA GLY A 544 3.00 7.53 -19.04
C GLY A 544 2.83 6.17 -19.70
N TYR A 545 3.59 5.15 -19.29
CA TYR A 545 3.39 3.75 -19.68
C TYR A 545 2.85 2.97 -18.48
N GLU A 546 2.28 1.78 -18.72
CA GLU A 546 1.43 1.10 -17.73
C GLU A 546 0.39 2.09 -17.16
N ALA A 547 -0.13 2.96 -18.03
CA ALA A 547 -0.85 4.17 -17.65
C ALA A 547 -2.19 3.92 -16.95
N LYS A 548 -2.67 2.66 -16.98
CA LYS A 548 -3.88 2.18 -16.28
C LYS A 548 -3.57 1.23 -15.13
N GLY A 549 -2.31 1.09 -14.74
CA GLY A 549 -1.84 0.26 -13.62
C GLY A 549 -0.99 -0.93 -14.06
N ASP A 550 -0.54 -1.70 -13.07
CA ASP A 550 0.41 -2.80 -13.25
C ASP A 550 -0.02 -3.77 -14.37
N GLY A 551 0.90 -4.06 -15.29
CA GLY A 551 0.68 -5.03 -16.36
C GLY A 551 -0.16 -4.53 -17.53
N THR A 552 -0.48 -3.23 -17.59
CA THR A 552 -1.28 -2.68 -18.70
C THR A 552 -0.38 -2.26 -19.87
N PRO A 553 -0.74 -2.59 -21.13
CA PRO A 553 0.02 -2.15 -22.31
C PRO A 553 -0.30 -0.70 -22.70
N ASP A 554 -1.15 -0.01 -21.93
CA ASP A 554 -1.59 1.35 -22.19
C ASP A 554 -0.46 2.36 -21.99
N VAL A 555 -0.25 3.19 -23.01
CA VAL A 555 0.63 4.35 -22.97
C VAL A 555 -0.23 5.58 -23.23
N CYS A 556 -0.08 6.61 -22.40
CA CYS A 556 -0.81 7.86 -22.51
C CYS A 556 0.18 8.97 -22.86
N TYR A 557 0.11 9.48 -24.09
CA TYR A 557 0.89 10.62 -24.58
C TYR A 557 0.10 11.92 -24.38
N TYR A 558 0.77 12.98 -23.92
CA TYR A 558 0.15 14.29 -23.74
C TYR A 558 1.17 15.41 -23.75
N ARG A 559 0.72 16.61 -24.13
CA ARG A 559 1.50 17.85 -24.06
C ARG A 559 0.87 18.81 -23.07
N ILE A 560 1.70 19.54 -22.35
CA ILE A 560 1.29 20.48 -21.31
C ILE A 560 1.80 21.86 -21.70
N ALA A 561 0.89 22.81 -21.90
CA ALA A 561 1.23 24.20 -22.18
C ALA A 561 2.00 24.84 -21.01
N PRO A 562 2.79 25.92 -21.23
CA PRO A 562 3.56 26.58 -20.17
C PRO A 562 2.75 27.00 -18.95
N ASP A 563 1.45 27.28 -19.12
CA ASP A 563 0.51 27.65 -18.05
C ASP A 563 -0.04 26.45 -17.26
N GLY A 564 0.38 25.23 -17.61
CA GLY A 564 -0.05 23.98 -16.97
C GLY A 564 -1.30 23.35 -17.58
N LYS A 565 -1.88 23.90 -18.65
CA LYS A 565 -3.04 23.30 -19.30
C LYS A 565 -2.65 22.13 -20.20
N PHE A 566 -3.38 21.03 -20.06
CA PHE A 566 -3.22 19.88 -20.94
C PHE A 566 -3.76 20.22 -22.32
N GLN A 567 -3.01 19.82 -23.34
CA GLN A 567 -3.44 19.87 -24.72
C GLN A 567 -3.98 18.49 -25.15
N GLU A 568 -3.68 18.07 -26.37
CA GLU A 568 -4.10 16.78 -26.90
C GLU A 568 -3.57 15.62 -26.05
N VAL A 569 -4.46 14.70 -25.72
CA VAL A 569 -4.18 13.46 -24.99
C VAL A 569 -4.46 12.29 -25.91
N VAL A 570 -3.46 11.45 -26.15
CA VAL A 570 -3.55 10.29 -27.04
C VAL A 570 -3.23 9.03 -26.26
N TRP A 571 -4.16 8.08 -26.27
CA TRP A 571 -3.96 6.77 -25.69
C TRP A 571 -3.53 5.78 -26.77
N LEU A 572 -2.41 5.11 -26.58
CA LEU A 572 -1.90 4.08 -27.48
C LEU A 572 -1.66 2.78 -26.72
N THR A 573 -1.51 1.69 -27.47
CA THR A 573 -1.27 0.35 -26.92
C THR A 573 0.09 -0.15 -27.40
N ALA A 574 0.99 -0.39 -26.46
CA ALA A 574 2.29 -1.00 -26.71
C ALA A 574 2.13 -2.47 -27.15
N PRO A 575 3.03 -2.99 -28.01
CA PRO A 575 2.97 -4.38 -28.50
C PRO A 575 3.23 -5.41 -27.40
N VAL A 576 3.95 -5.00 -26.35
CA VAL A 576 4.26 -5.78 -25.14
C VAL A 576 4.21 -4.84 -23.93
N VAL A 577 4.00 -5.39 -22.74
CA VAL A 577 4.09 -4.62 -21.49
C VAL A 577 5.55 -4.53 -21.08
N ALA A 578 6.24 -3.54 -21.65
CA ALA A 578 7.66 -3.31 -21.47
C ALA A 578 7.94 -2.01 -20.71
N MET A 579 9.13 -1.89 -20.13
CA MET A 579 9.62 -0.62 -19.62
C MET A 579 9.83 0.36 -20.78
N ILE A 580 9.24 1.56 -20.66
CA ILE A 580 9.50 2.70 -21.54
C ILE A 580 10.05 3.81 -20.65
N HIS A 581 11.35 3.76 -20.37
CA HIS A 581 11.97 4.64 -19.38
C HIS A 581 12.09 6.08 -19.91
N ASP A 582 12.64 6.22 -21.10
CA ASP A 582 12.86 7.50 -21.79
C ASP A 582 12.09 7.51 -23.13
N PHE A 583 12.03 8.67 -23.76
CA PHE A 583 11.40 8.88 -25.06
C PHE A 583 12.08 10.06 -25.77
N ALA A 584 11.84 10.21 -27.07
CA ALA A 584 12.38 11.34 -27.82
C ALA A 584 11.28 12.07 -28.58
N VAL A 585 11.55 13.34 -28.88
CA VAL A 585 10.60 14.26 -29.50
C VAL A 585 11.33 15.00 -30.62
N THR A 586 10.73 15.05 -31.80
CA THR A 586 11.15 15.91 -32.91
C THR A 586 10.12 17.04 -33.09
N GLU A 587 10.25 17.82 -34.17
CA GLU A 587 9.26 18.83 -34.52
C GLU A 587 7.86 18.21 -34.75
N ASN A 588 7.79 17.05 -35.42
CA ASN A 588 6.54 16.42 -35.86
C ASN A 588 6.30 15.01 -35.29
N TRP A 589 7.23 14.41 -34.56
CA TRP A 589 7.14 13.03 -34.11
C TRP A 589 7.52 12.84 -32.63
N VAL A 590 6.98 11.77 -32.05
CA VAL A 590 7.28 11.31 -30.70
C VAL A 590 7.67 9.84 -30.76
N LEU A 591 8.73 9.48 -30.05
CA LEU A 591 9.46 8.22 -30.19
C LEU A 591 9.51 7.48 -28.85
N PHE A 592 9.00 6.25 -28.81
CA PHE A 592 8.90 5.42 -27.61
C PHE A 592 9.79 4.18 -27.74
N PRO A 593 11.06 4.24 -27.29
CA PRO A 593 11.93 3.07 -27.26
C PRO A 593 11.54 2.13 -26.11
N LEU A 594 11.20 0.89 -26.42
CA LEU A 594 10.82 -0.13 -25.43
C LEU A 594 12.05 -0.97 -25.07
N ILE A 595 12.34 -1.03 -23.78
CA ILE A 595 13.35 -1.94 -23.24
C ILE A 595 12.73 -3.34 -23.14
N PRO A 596 13.38 -4.43 -23.63
CA PRO A 596 12.91 -5.81 -23.52
C PRO A 596 12.83 -6.41 -22.09
N LEU A 597 12.45 -5.60 -21.10
CA LEU A 597 12.08 -5.98 -19.75
C LEU A 597 10.55 -6.01 -19.67
N LEU A 598 9.96 -7.18 -19.51
CA LEU A 598 8.52 -7.40 -19.57
C LEU A 598 7.88 -7.56 -18.18
N CYS A 599 6.65 -7.07 -18.03
CA CYS A 599 5.84 -7.24 -16.83
C CYS A 599 4.82 -8.37 -16.96
N ASP A 600 4.68 -9.18 -15.90
CA ASP A 600 3.64 -10.18 -15.72
C ASP A 600 3.04 -10.06 -14.31
N VAL A 601 1.73 -9.79 -14.24
CA VAL A 601 1.01 -9.60 -12.97
C VAL A 601 0.90 -10.89 -12.16
N GLU A 602 0.86 -12.06 -12.80
CA GLU A 602 0.84 -13.34 -12.05
C GLU A 602 2.19 -13.61 -11.38
N ARG A 603 3.30 -13.25 -12.04
CA ARG A 603 4.64 -13.27 -11.41
C ARG A 603 4.70 -12.31 -10.22
N LEU A 604 4.12 -11.11 -10.34
CA LEU A 604 4.03 -10.16 -9.23
C LEU A 604 3.26 -10.73 -8.04
N LYS A 605 2.08 -11.33 -8.27
CA LYS A 605 1.24 -11.94 -7.22
C LYS A 605 1.96 -13.09 -6.48
N GLN A 606 2.89 -13.76 -7.15
CA GLN A 606 3.73 -14.81 -6.57
C GLN A 606 4.96 -14.25 -5.83
N GLY A 607 5.11 -12.93 -5.70
CA GLY A 607 6.23 -12.26 -5.04
C GLY A 607 7.48 -12.08 -5.92
N GLY A 608 7.36 -12.31 -7.23
CA GLY A 608 8.44 -12.14 -8.20
C GLY A 608 8.74 -10.68 -8.55
N GLU A 609 9.69 -10.48 -9.47
CA GLU A 609 10.10 -9.15 -9.94
C GLU A 609 9.10 -8.56 -10.94
N HIS A 610 8.94 -7.23 -10.93
CA HIS A 610 8.11 -6.54 -11.93
C HIS A 610 8.68 -6.72 -13.32
N TRP A 611 10.00 -6.59 -13.45
CA TRP A 611 10.70 -6.72 -14.71
C TRP A 611 11.40 -8.06 -14.85
N GLN A 612 11.35 -8.61 -16.06
CA GLN A 612 12.06 -9.81 -16.47
C GLN A 612 12.51 -9.63 -17.92
N TRP A 613 13.79 -9.89 -18.20
CA TRP A 613 14.32 -9.76 -19.56
C TRP A 613 13.72 -10.80 -20.50
N SER A 614 13.45 -10.42 -21.75
CA SER A 614 12.93 -11.29 -22.79
C SER A 614 13.90 -11.32 -23.98
N PRO A 615 14.75 -12.36 -24.09
CA PRO A 615 15.70 -12.52 -25.21
C PRO A 615 15.03 -12.57 -26.60
N GLU A 616 13.78 -13.01 -26.67
CA GLU A 616 12.99 -13.15 -27.88
C GLU A 616 12.29 -11.85 -28.34
N THR A 617 12.13 -10.87 -27.44
CA THR A 617 11.47 -9.61 -27.75
C THR A 617 12.42 -8.66 -28.47
N PRO A 618 12.11 -8.16 -29.68
CA PRO A 618 12.94 -7.19 -30.37
C PRO A 618 12.96 -5.84 -29.61
N PHE A 619 13.96 -5.01 -29.89
CA PHE A 619 13.87 -3.60 -29.53
C PHE A 619 12.77 -2.94 -30.38
N TYR A 620 11.65 -2.58 -29.75
CA TYR A 620 10.58 -1.84 -30.42
C TYR A 620 10.80 -0.33 -30.29
N LEU A 621 10.62 0.39 -31.39
CA LEU A 621 10.58 1.85 -31.44
C LEU A 621 9.20 2.30 -31.92
N GLY A 622 8.38 2.80 -31.00
CA GLY A 622 7.10 3.41 -31.34
C GLY A 622 7.29 4.79 -31.95
N VAL A 623 6.70 5.06 -33.10
CA VAL A 623 6.73 6.37 -33.78
C VAL A 623 5.31 6.87 -33.92
N LEU A 624 5.00 8.00 -33.29
CA LEU A 624 3.68 8.62 -33.28
C LEU A 624 3.79 10.07 -33.80
N PRO A 625 2.86 10.55 -34.64
CA PRO A 625 2.79 11.97 -34.93
C PRO A 625 2.63 12.78 -33.64
N ARG A 626 3.37 13.88 -33.50
CA ARG A 626 3.31 14.75 -32.32
C ARG A 626 1.99 15.53 -32.23
N TRP A 627 1.39 15.80 -33.39
CA TRP A 627 0.22 16.66 -33.58
C TRP A 627 -0.95 15.91 -34.19
N GLY A 628 -2.16 16.06 -33.63
CA GLY A 628 -3.40 15.56 -34.23
C GLY A 628 -3.50 14.04 -34.30
N ALA A 629 -2.70 13.33 -33.50
CA ALA A 629 -2.52 11.89 -33.63
C ALA A 629 -3.69 11.11 -33.07
N LYS A 630 -4.05 10.03 -33.75
CA LYS A 630 -5.01 9.03 -33.27
C LYS A 630 -4.26 7.85 -32.65
N PRO A 631 -4.92 7.09 -31.75
CA PRO A 631 -4.38 5.85 -31.19
C PRO A 631 -3.79 4.88 -32.24
N THR A 632 -4.38 4.83 -33.44
CA THR A 632 -4.00 3.92 -34.53
C THR A 632 -2.86 4.41 -35.40
N ASP A 633 -2.40 5.65 -35.21
CA ASP A 633 -1.36 6.25 -36.06
C ASP A 633 0.06 5.83 -35.63
N VAL A 634 0.21 5.21 -34.45
CA VAL A 634 1.50 4.69 -33.98
C VAL A 634 2.00 3.56 -34.87
N LYS A 635 3.27 3.65 -35.26
CA LYS A 635 4.01 2.56 -35.92
C LYS A 635 5.04 1.99 -34.97
N TRP A 636 5.09 0.67 -34.86
CA TRP A 636 6.07 -0.04 -34.04
C TRP A 636 7.17 -0.62 -34.92
N PHE A 637 8.22 0.16 -35.11
CA PHE A 637 9.44 -0.28 -35.76
C PHE A 637 10.19 -1.26 -34.86
N ARG A 638 11.06 -2.09 -35.44
CA ARG A 638 11.73 -3.20 -34.76
C ARG A 638 13.19 -3.24 -35.13
N TYR A 639 14.02 -3.50 -34.14
CA TYR A 639 15.41 -3.87 -34.30
C TYR A 639 15.69 -5.15 -33.51
N ARG A 640 16.85 -5.77 -33.72
CA ARG A 640 17.24 -6.94 -32.91
C ARG A 640 17.16 -6.62 -31.42
N ASN A 641 16.97 -7.65 -30.59
CA ASN A 641 16.93 -7.53 -29.13
C ASN A 641 18.16 -6.73 -28.65
N SER A 642 17.90 -5.64 -27.94
CA SER A 642 18.89 -4.67 -27.47
C SER A 642 18.27 -3.87 -26.32
N PHE A 643 19.11 -3.28 -25.47
CA PHE A 643 18.70 -2.36 -24.42
C PHE A 643 18.88 -0.92 -24.93
N PRO A 644 17.79 -0.20 -25.27
CA PRO A 644 17.85 1.22 -25.53
C PRO A 644 18.01 1.97 -24.20
N GLY A 645 19.11 2.71 -24.08
CA GLY A 645 19.39 3.56 -22.94
C GLY A 645 18.80 4.97 -23.08
N HIS A 646 19.42 5.95 -22.42
CA HIS A 646 18.92 7.33 -22.50
C HIS A 646 19.08 7.92 -23.90
N THR A 647 18.10 8.73 -24.28
CA THR A 647 18.11 9.51 -25.51
C THR A 647 19.01 10.73 -25.34
N SER A 648 19.86 10.99 -26.33
CA SER A 648 20.61 12.25 -26.41
C SER A 648 19.68 13.34 -26.94
N ASN A 649 19.18 13.16 -28.16
CA ASN A 649 18.19 14.03 -28.79
C ASN A 649 17.60 13.33 -30.03
N ALA A 650 16.51 13.88 -30.57
CA ALA A 650 16.02 13.50 -31.88
C ALA A 650 15.59 14.73 -32.69
N TYR A 651 15.69 14.64 -34.01
CA TYR A 651 15.27 15.70 -34.92
C TYR A 651 14.86 15.12 -36.28
N GLU A 652 14.37 15.97 -37.17
CA GLU A 652 14.06 15.60 -38.56
C GLU A 652 15.13 16.19 -39.49
N ASP A 653 15.67 15.36 -40.38
CA ASP A 653 16.61 15.82 -41.42
C ASP A 653 15.88 16.55 -42.56
N GLU A 654 16.64 17.10 -43.52
CA GLU A 654 16.08 17.82 -44.67
C GLU A 654 15.18 16.96 -45.57
N SER A 655 15.28 15.63 -45.48
CA SER A 655 14.44 14.68 -46.22
C SER A 655 13.18 14.29 -45.45
N GLY A 656 13.00 14.77 -44.22
CA GLY A 656 11.91 14.41 -43.33
C GLY A 656 12.11 13.06 -42.62
N ASN A 657 13.31 12.48 -42.68
CA ASN A 657 13.61 11.30 -41.87
C ASN A 657 13.83 11.72 -40.43
N ILE A 658 13.42 10.85 -39.51
CA ILE A 658 13.74 10.99 -38.10
C ILE A 658 15.19 10.55 -37.89
N VAL A 659 15.97 11.40 -37.23
CA VAL A 659 17.30 11.11 -36.69
C VAL A 659 17.16 10.99 -35.18
N LEU A 660 17.42 9.81 -34.64
CA LEU A 660 17.34 9.50 -33.22
C LEU A 660 18.72 9.07 -32.70
N ASP A 661 19.25 9.82 -31.74
CA ASP A 661 20.49 9.49 -31.06
C ASP A 661 20.19 8.97 -29.64
N LEU A 662 20.64 7.76 -29.32
CA LEU A 662 20.48 7.15 -27.99
C LEU A 662 21.61 6.19 -27.64
N ALA A 663 21.75 5.87 -26.35
CA ALA A 663 22.52 4.72 -25.90
C ALA A 663 21.93 3.43 -26.43
N LEU A 664 22.77 2.53 -26.89
CA LEU A 664 22.35 1.18 -27.25
C LEU A 664 23.36 0.17 -26.70
N SER A 665 22.84 -0.83 -25.99
CA SER A 665 23.58 -2.03 -25.59
C SER A 665 22.97 -3.26 -26.24
N ASP A 666 23.81 -4.22 -26.62
CA ASP A 666 23.38 -5.54 -27.11
C ASP A 666 22.99 -6.49 -25.96
N LYS A 667 23.07 -6.05 -24.70
CA LYS A 667 22.82 -6.84 -23.50
C LYS A 667 21.86 -6.13 -22.55
N ASN A 668 21.27 -6.89 -21.63
CA ASN A 668 20.48 -6.35 -20.53
C ASN A 668 21.36 -5.53 -19.57
N VAL A 669 21.26 -4.21 -19.62
CA VAL A 669 21.98 -3.30 -18.71
C VAL A 669 21.51 -3.47 -17.25
N PHE A 670 20.23 -3.74 -17.05
CA PHE A 670 19.64 -3.99 -15.73
C PHE A 670 19.71 -5.47 -15.36
N PHE A 671 20.93 -6.00 -15.32
CA PHE A 671 21.26 -7.42 -15.13
C PHE A 671 20.65 -8.07 -13.88
N TRP A 672 20.28 -7.28 -12.86
CA TRP A 672 19.61 -7.79 -11.65
C TRP A 672 18.17 -8.25 -11.91
N TRP A 673 17.58 -7.91 -13.07
CA TRP A 673 16.33 -8.48 -13.57
C TRP A 673 16.63 -9.42 -14.75
N PRO A 674 16.98 -10.70 -14.47
CA PRO A 674 17.38 -11.66 -15.49
C PRO A 674 16.21 -12.10 -16.37
N ASP A 675 16.49 -12.99 -17.33
CA ASP A 675 15.46 -13.69 -18.08
C ASP A 675 14.70 -14.73 -17.24
N ALA A 676 13.72 -15.42 -17.85
CA ALA A 676 12.91 -16.44 -17.18
C ALA A 676 13.70 -17.68 -16.70
N GLN A 677 14.90 -17.91 -17.23
CA GLN A 677 15.79 -18.98 -16.80
C GLN A 677 16.83 -18.50 -15.76
N GLY A 678 16.80 -17.21 -15.41
CA GLY A 678 17.74 -16.60 -14.48
C GLY A 678 19.06 -16.17 -15.12
N ASN A 679 19.16 -16.12 -16.46
CA ASN A 679 20.37 -15.66 -17.12
C ASN A 679 20.45 -14.14 -17.10
N ALA A 680 21.63 -13.62 -16.78
CA ALA A 680 21.98 -12.22 -16.84
C ALA A 680 23.42 -12.05 -17.36
N PRO A 681 23.73 -10.94 -18.04
CA PRO A 681 25.11 -10.67 -18.44
C PRO A 681 25.97 -10.35 -17.20
N GLU A 682 27.25 -10.70 -17.28
CA GLU A 682 28.22 -10.27 -16.28
C GLU A 682 28.40 -8.75 -16.37
N PRO A 683 28.29 -7.99 -15.26
CA PRO A 683 28.26 -6.52 -15.29
C PRO A 683 29.45 -5.88 -16.01
N SER A 684 30.65 -6.44 -15.86
CA SER A 684 31.86 -5.95 -16.53
C SER A 684 31.86 -6.10 -18.05
N THR A 685 30.93 -6.88 -18.60
CA THR A 685 30.81 -7.15 -20.04
C THR A 685 29.71 -6.33 -20.70
N ILE A 686 28.95 -5.56 -19.92
CA ILE A 686 27.90 -4.67 -20.43
C ILE A 686 28.57 -3.44 -21.02
N HIS A 687 28.21 -3.13 -22.26
CA HIS A 687 28.74 -2.01 -23.00
C HIS A 687 27.57 -1.28 -23.65
N SER A 688 27.45 0.02 -23.38
CA SER A 688 26.45 0.89 -23.98
C SER A 688 27.17 2.00 -24.74
N GLN A 689 26.79 2.24 -25.98
CA GLN A 689 27.45 3.20 -26.86
C GLN A 689 26.44 4.15 -27.50
N LEU A 690 26.87 5.37 -27.84
CA LEU A 690 25.99 6.34 -28.49
C LEU A 690 25.81 5.94 -29.97
N THR A 691 24.55 5.74 -30.35
CA THR A 691 24.17 5.31 -31.70
C THR A 691 23.15 6.26 -32.32
N ARG A 692 23.09 6.26 -33.65
CA ARG A 692 22.13 7.02 -34.46
C ARG A 692 21.28 6.10 -35.33
N PHE A 693 19.98 6.14 -35.11
CA PHE A 693 19.01 5.60 -36.07
C PHE A 693 18.53 6.72 -36.99
N THR A 694 18.54 6.46 -38.29
CA THR A 694 17.88 7.31 -39.29
C THR A 694 16.76 6.49 -39.93
N LEU A 695 15.51 6.94 -39.82
CA LEU A 695 14.35 6.21 -40.33
C LEU A 695 13.32 7.15 -40.99
N ASP A 696 12.70 6.66 -42.07
CA ASP A 696 11.54 7.30 -42.68
C ASP A 696 10.28 6.94 -41.87
N PRO A 697 9.62 7.90 -41.19
CA PRO A 697 8.43 7.63 -40.39
C PRO A 697 7.23 7.17 -41.24
N THR A 698 7.25 7.44 -42.55
CA THR A 698 6.20 7.03 -43.49
C THR A 698 6.41 5.64 -44.05
N SER A 699 7.58 5.03 -43.84
CA SER A 699 7.90 3.67 -44.30
C SER A 699 6.85 2.64 -43.90
N THR A 700 6.59 1.70 -44.80
CA THR A 700 5.80 0.48 -44.53
C THR A 700 6.67 -0.69 -44.09
N ASP A 701 7.98 -0.62 -44.33
CA ASP A 701 8.95 -1.53 -43.75
C ASP A 701 9.22 -1.09 -42.31
N LEU A 702 8.95 -2.00 -41.36
CA LEU A 702 9.04 -1.73 -39.94
C LEU A 702 10.36 -2.24 -39.35
N ASP A 703 11.22 -2.90 -40.13
CA ASP A 703 12.53 -3.33 -39.64
C ASP A 703 13.55 -2.17 -39.77
N LEU A 704 14.20 -1.82 -38.67
CA LEU A 704 15.20 -0.75 -38.61
C LEU A 704 16.53 -1.23 -39.19
N ALA A 705 17.20 -0.35 -39.93
CA ALA A 705 18.56 -0.55 -40.37
C ALA A 705 19.55 -0.56 -39.19
N GLU A 706 20.76 -1.07 -39.45
CA GLU A 706 21.87 -0.96 -38.50
C GLU A 706 22.16 0.52 -38.18
N PRO A 707 22.18 0.92 -36.90
CA PRO A 707 22.44 2.30 -36.54
C PRO A 707 23.92 2.65 -36.72
N GLU A 708 24.20 3.92 -36.97
CA GLU A 708 25.57 4.44 -36.97
C GLU A 708 26.08 4.56 -35.53
N VAL A 709 27.29 4.08 -35.23
CA VAL A 709 27.93 4.31 -33.92
C VAL A 709 28.63 5.67 -33.95
N LEU A 710 28.17 6.60 -33.10
CA LEU A 710 28.71 7.97 -33.04
C LEU A 710 29.92 8.08 -32.11
N GLN A 711 29.91 7.29 -31.03
CA GLN A 711 30.97 7.20 -30.03
C GLN A 711 31.06 5.74 -29.55
N PRO A 712 32.14 5.00 -29.86
CA PRO A 712 32.28 3.59 -29.47
C PRO A 712 32.70 3.38 -28.00
N ALA A 713 33.09 4.42 -27.27
CA ALA A 713 33.38 4.26 -25.84
C ALA A 713 32.10 4.03 -25.03
N SER A 714 32.21 3.25 -23.94
CA SER A 714 31.06 2.96 -23.09
C SER A 714 30.57 4.27 -22.46
N SER A 715 29.33 4.66 -22.73
CA SER A 715 28.77 5.96 -22.35
C SER A 715 27.27 5.89 -22.07
N GLU A 716 26.76 6.88 -21.35
CA GLU A 716 25.35 7.03 -20.94
C GLU A 716 25.11 8.45 -20.41
N PHE A 717 23.88 8.74 -19.96
CA PHE A 717 23.48 10.02 -19.38
C PHE A 717 23.77 11.21 -20.32
N TYR A 718 23.36 11.07 -21.58
CA TYR A 718 23.58 12.08 -22.62
C TYR A 718 22.79 13.36 -22.34
N ARG A 719 23.48 14.48 -22.47
CA ARG A 719 22.97 15.83 -22.32
C ARG A 719 23.32 16.63 -23.57
N VAL A 720 22.43 17.54 -23.93
CA VAL A 720 22.65 18.50 -25.00
C VAL A 720 22.49 19.91 -24.46
N ASP A 721 22.72 20.89 -25.32
CA ASP A 721 22.21 22.22 -25.07
C ASP A 721 20.69 22.21 -25.27
N ASP A 722 19.92 22.22 -24.18
CA ASP A 722 18.46 22.07 -24.22
C ASP A 722 17.74 23.18 -25.05
N ARG A 723 18.42 24.28 -25.40
CA ARG A 723 17.92 25.28 -26.37
C ARG A 723 17.73 24.70 -27.77
N PHE A 724 18.39 23.58 -28.06
CA PHE A 724 18.36 22.83 -29.32
C PHE A 724 17.68 21.45 -29.16
N ALA A 725 17.00 21.20 -28.03
CA ALA A 725 16.18 20.01 -27.87
C ALA A 725 15.12 19.91 -28.99
N SER A 726 14.90 18.70 -29.50
CA SER A 726 14.00 18.41 -30.63
C SER A 726 14.39 19.04 -31.97
N GLN A 727 15.60 19.59 -32.08
CA GLN A 727 16.15 20.24 -33.27
C GLN A 727 17.50 19.63 -33.66
N PRO A 728 17.97 19.85 -34.92
CA PRO A 728 19.34 19.52 -35.28
C PRO A 728 20.33 20.15 -34.30
N TYR A 729 21.26 19.34 -33.82
CA TYR A 729 22.21 19.69 -32.78
C TYR A 729 23.59 19.11 -33.11
N ARG A 730 24.63 19.71 -32.54
CA ARG A 730 26.04 19.39 -32.77
C ARG A 730 26.74 18.91 -31.51
N HIS A 731 26.38 19.39 -30.33
CA HIS A 731 27.13 19.16 -29.10
C HIS A 731 26.41 18.15 -28.19
N CYS A 732 27.10 17.06 -27.85
CA CYS A 732 26.60 16.03 -26.93
C CYS A 732 27.60 15.85 -25.79
N PHE A 733 27.12 15.90 -24.55
CA PHE A 733 27.90 15.71 -23.33
C PHE A 733 27.40 14.46 -22.61
N PHE A 734 28.28 13.65 -22.03
CA PHE A 734 27.85 12.38 -21.43
C PHE A 734 28.85 11.84 -20.42
N ASP A 735 28.38 10.92 -19.60
CA ASP A 735 29.23 10.10 -18.76
C ASP A 735 29.89 9.01 -19.61
N MET A 736 31.17 8.74 -19.35
CA MET A 736 31.89 7.65 -20.03
C MET A 736 32.78 6.86 -19.08
N LEU A 737 32.97 5.59 -19.43
CA LEU A 737 33.89 4.68 -18.77
C LEU A 737 35.04 4.35 -19.73
N ASP A 738 36.21 4.92 -19.46
CA ASP A 738 37.44 4.61 -20.17
C ASP A 738 38.53 4.11 -19.20
N PRO A 739 38.74 2.78 -19.12
CA PRO A 739 39.77 2.19 -18.26
C PRO A 739 41.19 2.68 -18.56
N ALA A 740 41.47 3.20 -19.77
CA ALA A 740 42.80 3.66 -20.17
C ALA A 740 43.19 5.01 -19.52
N LEU A 741 42.25 5.77 -18.98
CA LEU A 741 42.51 7.05 -18.28
C LEU A 741 43.23 6.86 -16.94
N GLY A 742 43.35 5.62 -16.46
CA GLY A 742 44.18 5.28 -15.31
C GLY A 742 43.46 5.40 -13.96
N THR A 743 42.15 5.14 -13.92
CA THR A 743 41.43 4.92 -12.66
C THR A 743 42.10 3.82 -11.84
N ASP A 744 42.33 4.10 -10.56
CA ASP A 744 42.94 3.16 -9.62
C ASP A 744 41.87 2.26 -9.01
N PHE A 745 41.29 1.38 -9.84
CA PHE A 745 40.26 0.43 -9.40
C PHE A 745 40.65 -0.37 -8.14
N PRO A 746 41.90 -0.88 -8.00
CA PRO A 746 42.30 -1.56 -6.77
C PRO A 746 42.18 -0.68 -5.52
N ALA A 747 42.50 0.61 -5.61
CA ALA A 747 42.40 1.53 -4.47
C ALA A 747 40.95 1.88 -4.10
N ILE A 748 40.06 2.03 -5.09
CA ILE A 748 38.69 2.48 -4.84
C ILE A 748 37.69 1.33 -4.66
N ALA A 749 37.96 0.13 -5.19
CA ALA A 749 37.03 -1.00 -5.18
C ALA A 749 36.44 -1.33 -3.80
N PRO A 750 37.21 -1.34 -2.69
CA PRO A 750 36.66 -1.57 -1.35
C PRO A 750 35.63 -0.52 -0.91
N ASN A 751 35.71 0.69 -1.49
CA ASN A 751 34.88 1.83 -1.17
C ASN A 751 33.77 2.06 -2.20
N LEU A 752 33.72 1.37 -3.33
CA LEU A 752 32.73 1.65 -4.39
C LEU A 752 31.29 1.40 -3.95
N GLY A 753 31.03 0.29 -3.26
CA GLY A 753 29.67 -0.28 -3.19
C GLY A 753 29.25 -0.88 -4.54
N GLY A 754 27.96 -0.88 -4.86
CA GLY A 754 27.45 -1.39 -6.14
C GLY A 754 25.96 -1.08 -6.38
N GLY A 755 25.39 -1.63 -7.45
CA GLY A 755 23.99 -1.40 -7.85
C GLY A 755 23.74 -0.13 -8.66
N TYR A 756 24.81 0.53 -9.14
CA TYR A 756 24.79 1.75 -9.95
C TYR A 756 25.86 1.64 -11.06
N PRO A 757 25.75 2.39 -12.17
CA PRO A 757 26.73 2.35 -13.25
C PRO A 757 28.01 3.15 -12.90
N LEU A 758 29.17 2.69 -13.40
CA LEU A 758 30.47 3.32 -13.12
C LEU A 758 30.95 4.13 -14.32
N TYR A 759 31.18 5.43 -14.12
CA TYR A 759 31.75 6.32 -15.12
C TYR A 759 32.87 7.14 -14.51
N ASN A 760 34.05 7.12 -15.14
CA ASN A 760 35.24 7.74 -14.59
C ASN A 760 35.57 9.09 -15.24
N ALA A 761 34.82 9.50 -16.28
CA ALA A 761 35.07 10.72 -17.03
C ALA A 761 33.79 11.26 -17.67
N LEU A 762 33.83 12.53 -18.08
CA LEU A 762 32.85 13.11 -19.00
C LEU A 762 33.43 13.14 -20.42
N GLY A 763 32.58 12.88 -21.41
CA GLY A 763 32.86 13.12 -22.82
C GLY A 763 32.11 14.34 -23.35
N HIS A 764 32.75 15.08 -24.26
CA HIS A 764 32.13 16.09 -25.12
C HIS A 764 32.34 15.68 -26.57
N LEU A 765 31.29 15.21 -27.25
CA LEU A 765 31.30 14.86 -28.66
C LEU A 765 30.78 16.03 -29.49
N ASP A 766 31.63 16.49 -30.42
CA ASP A 766 31.21 17.33 -31.54
C ASP A 766 30.76 16.41 -32.68
N LEU A 767 29.45 16.35 -32.93
CA LEU A 767 28.83 15.49 -33.95
C LEU A 767 29.25 15.84 -35.37
N ALA A 768 29.63 17.09 -35.65
CA ALA A 768 30.07 17.50 -36.97
C ALA A 768 31.49 17.02 -37.27
N THR A 769 32.38 17.04 -36.28
CA THR A 769 33.79 16.64 -36.46
C THR A 769 34.09 15.21 -36.01
N ARG A 770 33.15 14.58 -35.30
CA ARG A 770 33.28 13.26 -34.65
C ARG A 770 34.44 13.19 -33.63
N LYS A 771 34.87 14.34 -33.11
CA LYS A 771 35.92 14.40 -32.09
C LYS A 771 35.28 14.40 -30.71
N THR A 772 35.85 13.59 -29.81
CA THR A 772 35.49 13.60 -28.39
C THR A 772 36.62 14.21 -27.58
N GLU A 773 36.31 15.25 -26.81
CA GLU A 773 37.14 15.73 -25.72
C GLU A 773 36.74 15.04 -24.42
N VAL A 774 37.70 14.82 -23.53
CA VAL A 774 37.48 14.03 -22.31
C VAL A 774 37.92 14.83 -21.09
N TYR A 775 37.03 14.90 -20.10
CA TYR A 775 37.32 15.40 -18.78
C TYR A 775 37.51 14.24 -17.79
N PHE A 776 38.73 14.08 -17.26
CA PHE A 776 39.04 13.06 -16.26
C PHE A 776 39.31 13.70 -14.89
N PRO A 777 38.39 13.60 -13.91
CA PRO A 777 38.54 14.25 -12.59
C PRO A 777 39.66 13.65 -11.73
N GLY A 778 40.12 12.43 -12.04
CA GLY A 778 41.31 11.85 -11.44
C GLY A 778 41.18 10.38 -11.08
N ARG A 779 42.28 9.80 -10.60
CA ARG A 779 42.45 8.35 -10.44
C ARG A 779 41.51 7.70 -9.41
N THR A 780 40.99 8.46 -8.46
CA THR A 780 40.13 7.98 -7.38
C THR A 780 38.72 8.58 -7.44
N HIS A 781 38.32 9.05 -8.61
CA HIS A 781 37.05 9.75 -8.84
C HIS A 781 36.14 8.99 -9.80
N MET A 782 34.84 9.15 -9.62
CA MET A 782 33.81 8.82 -10.62
C MET A 782 32.89 10.02 -10.79
N VAL A 783 32.30 10.17 -11.96
CA VAL A 783 31.33 11.23 -12.27
C VAL A 783 29.89 10.69 -12.15
N GLN A 784 28.95 11.60 -12.04
CA GLN A 784 27.51 11.37 -12.21
C GLN A 784 27.01 12.24 -13.37
N GLU A 785 25.73 12.14 -13.72
CA GLU A 785 25.15 12.91 -14.84
C GLU A 785 25.49 14.42 -14.74
N PRO A 786 26.07 15.01 -15.81
CA PRO A 786 26.36 16.43 -15.85
C PRO A 786 25.09 17.23 -16.20
N VAL A 787 25.14 18.55 -16.04
CA VAL A 787 24.15 19.47 -16.62
C VAL A 787 24.83 20.61 -17.37
N PHE A 788 24.29 20.97 -18.53
CA PHE A 788 24.79 22.10 -19.32
C PHE A 788 24.19 23.43 -18.84
N ILE A 789 25.04 24.44 -18.78
CA ILE A 789 24.71 25.83 -18.43
C ILE A 789 25.16 26.71 -19.60
N PRO A 790 24.24 27.29 -20.38
CA PRO A 790 24.61 28.23 -21.44
C PRO A 790 25.42 29.41 -20.89
N ARG A 791 26.48 29.81 -21.59
CA ARG A 791 27.22 31.02 -21.21
C ARG A 791 26.29 32.22 -21.32
N HIS A 792 26.38 33.12 -20.34
CA HIS A 792 25.52 34.31 -20.29
C HIS A 792 25.56 35.09 -21.61
N GLY A 793 24.39 35.23 -22.25
CA GLY A 793 24.22 35.98 -23.50
C GLY A 793 24.75 35.28 -24.77
N SER A 794 25.30 34.06 -24.67
CA SER A 794 25.72 33.31 -25.85
C SER A 794 24.51 32.73 -26.57
N THR A 795 24.49 32.79 -27.90
CA THR A 795 23.52 32.09 -28.77
C THR A 795 24.16 30.90 -29.49
N GLU A 796 25.46 30.67 -29.27
CA GLU A 796 26.18 29.55 -29.85
C GLU A 796 25.81 28.27 -29.07
N GLU A 797 25.48 27.21 -29.81
CA GLU A 797 25.19 25.89 -29.23
C GLU A 797 26.43 25.37 -28.48
N GLY A 798 26.23 24.85 -27.27
CA GLY A 798 27.32 24.21 -26.51
C GLY A 798 28.37 25.18 -25.93
N ASP A 799 28.27 26.49 -26.17
CA ASP A 799 29.13 27.48 -25.51
C ASP A 799 28.62 27.77 -24.09
N GLY A 800 29.36 27.28 -23.10
CA GLY A 800 28.89 27.31 -21.72
C GLY A 800 29.78 26.54 -20.77
N TYR A 801 29.12 25.94 -19.78
CA TYR A 801 29.75 25.18 -18.73
C TYR A 801 28.98 23.88 -18.49
N LEU A 802 29.69 22.85 -18.04
CA LEU A 802 29.06 21.72 -17.38
C LEU A 802 29.25 21.81 -15.88
N LEU A 803 28.19 21.50 -15.16
CA LEU A 803 28.24 21.27 -13.73
C LEU A 803 28.02 19.78 -13.48
N VAL A 804 28.91 19.14 -12.74
CA VAL A 804 28.92 17.69 -12.55
C VAL A 804 29.26 17.32 -11.11
N LEU A 805 28.51 16.37 -10.54
CA LEU A 805 28.84 15.82 -9.25
C LEU A 805 29.91 14.72 -9.40
N VAL A 806 30.98 14.82 -8.63
CA VAL A 806 32.13 13.93 -8.65
C VAL A 806 32.25 13.26 -7.29
N ASN A 807 32.41 11.94 -7.31
CA ASN A 807 32.53 11.12 -6.11
C ASN A 807 34.01 10.84 -5.86
N ASN A 808 34.55 11.35 -4.74
CA ASN A 808 35.93 11.13 -4.34
C ASN A 808 36.00 9.94 -3.38
N TYR A 809 36.47 8.79 -3.88
CA TYR A 809 36.53 7.54 -3.11
C TYR A 809 37.74 7.46 -2.17
N ALA A 810 38.75 8.33 -2.35
CA ALA A 810 39.87 8.44 -1.42
C ALA A 810 39.49 9.21 -0.15
N ALA A 811 38.76 10.31 -0.31
CA ALA A 811 38.28 11.14 0.80
C ALA A 811 36.90 10.72 1.34
N MET A 812 36.15 9.88 0.61
CA MET A 812 34.77 9.49 0.90
C MET A 812 33.81 10.68 1.00
N SER A 813 34.00 11.67 0.13
CA SER A 813 33.19 12.87 -0.02
C SER A 813 32.67 13.04 -1.46
N SER A 814 31.75 13.99 -1.64
CA SER A 814 31.34 14.47 -2.96
C SER A 814 31.92 15.85 -3.23
N GLU A 815 32.16 16.12 -4.51
CA GLU A 815 32.67 17.37 -5.05
C GLU A 815 31.75 17.78 -6.21
N LEU A 816 31.54 19.07 -6.43
CA LEU A 816 30.77 19.58 -7.56
C LEU A 816 31.73 20.35 -8.45
N HIS A 817 31.97 19.85 -9.67
CA HIS A 817 32.95 20.42 -10.58
C HIS A 817 32.24 21.26 -11.63
N LEU A 818 32.81 22.43 -11.92
CA LEU A 818 32.43 23.28 -13.05
C LEU A 818 33.48 23.12 -14.14
N VAL A 819 33.10 22.69 -15.33
CA VAL A 819 33.98 22.51 -16.50
C VAL A 819 33.56 23.52 -17.58
N ASP A 820 34.50 24.29 -18.12
CA ASP A 820 34.22 25.22 -19.22
C ASP A 820 34.29 24.47 -20.55
N THR A 821 33.28 24.59 -21.42
CA THR A 821 33.27 23.86 -22.70
C THR A 821 34.37 24.32 -23.67
N ARG A 822 35.00 25.48 -23.43
CA ARG A 822 36.16 25.97 -24.20
C ARG A 822 37.49 25.37 -23.74
N ASP A 823 37.52 24.72 -22.59
CA ASP A 823 38.71 24.07 -22.00
C ASP A 823 38.27 22.82 -21.22
N PHE A 824 37.71 21.86 -21.95
CA PHE A 824 36.97 20.73 -21.38
C PHE A 824 37.83 19.76 -20.57
N THR A 825 39.15 19.81 -20.70
CA THR A 825 40.06 18.80 -20.10
C THR A 825 40.35 19.01 -18.62
N LYS A 826 39.90 20.12 -18.01
CA LYS A 826 40.17 20.44 -16.60
C LYS A 826 39.00 21.20 -15.95
N PRO A 827 38.86 21.16 -14.61
CA PRO A 827 37.81 21.93 -13.95
C PRO A 827 38.20 23.42 -13.93
N LYS A 828 37.22 24.28 -14.19
CA LYS A 828 37.30 25.72 -13.96
C LYS A 828 37.17 26.05 -12.47
N ALA A 829 36.32 25.31 -11.77
CA ALA A 829 36.17 25.34 -10.32
C ALA A 829 35.79 23.97 -9.76
N VAL A 830 36.22 23.70 -8.52
CA VAL A 830 35.84 22.52 -7.72
C VAL A 830 35.21 23.02 -6.42
N ILE A 831 33.95 22.70 -6.21
CA ILE A 831 33.17 23.07 -5.03
C ILE A 831 33.11 21.86 -4.09
N MET A 832 33.61 22.01 -2.87
CA MET A 832 33.68 20.91 -1.91
C MET A 832 32.36 20.77 -1.15
N LEU A 833 31.84 19.54 -1.04
CA LEU A 833 30.72 19.26 -0.14
C LEU A 833 31.21 18.70 1.20
N PRO A 834 30.59 19.09 2.32
CA PRO A 834 30.90 18.54 3.64
C PRO A 834 30.26 17.16 3.88
N VAL A 835 29.53 16.63 2.89
CA VAL A 835 28.81 15.36 2.95
C VAL A 835 29.06 14.56 1.67
N ARG A 836 28.97 13.24 1.81
CA ARG A 836 28.84 12.34 0.66
C ARG A 836 27.41 12.40 0.14
N LEU A 837 27.25 12.49 -1.17
CA LEU A 837 25.99 12.28 -1.86
C LEU A 837 26.07 10.95 -2.58
N ARG A 838 25.08 10.06 -2.38
CA ARG A 838 25.03 8.78 -3.10
C ARG A 838 24.97 9.02 -4.61
N HIS A 839 25.29 7.98 -5.37
CA HIS A 839 25.03 7.97 -6.79
C HIS A 839 23.56 8.30 -7.08
N GLY A 840 23.42 9.23 -8.00
CA GLY A 840 22.20 9.84 -8.43
C GLY A 840 21.64 9.28 -9.70
N LEU A 841 20.41 9.72 -9.98
CA LEU A 841 19.83 9.62 -11.30
C LEU A 841 19.96 11.01 -11.92
N HIS A 842 18.84 11.65 -12.27
CA HIS A 842 18.90 12.84 -13.11
C HIS A 842 18.94 14.18 -12.35
N GLY A 843 19.35 15.22 -13.07
CA GLY A 843 19.31 16.60 -12.61
C GLY A 843 19.21 17.64 -13.72
N ASN A 844 18.79 18.86 -13.35
CA ASN A 844 18.51 19.95 -14.28
C ASN A 844 18.96 21.31 -13.72
N TRP A 845 19.39 22.19 -14.62
CA TRP A 845 19.75 23.56 -14.32
C TRP A 845 18.53 24.46 -14.53
N VAL A 846 18.32 25.40 -13.61
CA VAL A 846 17.26 26.39 -13.70
C VAL A 846 17.87 27.77 -13.49
N ASP A 847 17.91 28.56 -14.57
CA ASP A 847 18.37 29.94 -14.54
C ASP A 847 17.43 30.81 -13.67
N SER A 848 18.00 31.75 -12.90
CA SER A 848 17.22 32.62 -12.00
C SER A 848 16.17 33.47 -12.74
N LYS A 849 16.34 33.77 -14.03
CA LYS A 849 15.32 34.45 -14.85
C LYS A 849 14.07 33.59 -15.04
N VAL A 850 14.23 32.28 -15.20
CA VAL A 850 13.12 31.33 -15.34
C VAL A 850 12.37 31.19 -14.01
N LYS A 851 13.10 31.12 -12.89
CA LYS A 851 12.51 31.04 -11.54
C LYS A 851 11.65 32.24 -11.15
N SER A 852 12.03 33.44 -11.60
CA SER A 852 11.31 34.67 -11.30
C SER A 852 10.07 34.92 -12.18
N GLY A 853 9.73 34.00 -13.08
CA GLY A 853 8.59 34.13 -13.99
C GLY A 853 8.79 35.16 -15.09
N ALA A 854 10.03 35.60 -15.34
CA ALA A 854 10.34 36.46 -16.48
C ALA A 854 10.31 35.62 -17.77
N ALA A 855 9.58 36.10 -18.78
CA ALA A 855 9.55 35.46 -20.10
C ALA A 855 10.98 35.36 -20.64
N THR A 856 11.45 34.15 -20.93
CA THR A 856 12.71 33.91 -21.65
C THR A 856 12.49 34.18 -23.13
N ALA A 857 13.34 35.02 -23.71
CA ALA A 857 13.46 35.28 -25.14
C ALA A 857 14.59 34.48 -25.75
#